data_AF-A0A2S7P9W9-F1
#
_entry.id   AF-A0A2S7P9W9-F1
#
_cell.length_a   1.000
_cell.length_b   1.000
_cell.length_c   1.000
_cell.angle_alpha   90.00
_cell.angle_beta   90.00
_cell.angle_gamma   90.00
#
_symmetry.space_group_name_H-M   'P 1'
#
loop_
_entity.id
_entity.type
_entity.pdbx_description
1 polymer ?
#
loop_
_entity_poly.entity_id
_entity_poly.type
_entity_poly.pdbx_seq_one_letter_code
_entity_poly.pdbx_strand_id
1 'polypeptide(L)'
;MASSSSVRSFPSIKAIRTFVVDGVGSGGDYHNVKGGHWLIDTSISTPMSRWEKYRASRTSWGINVLGSFCVEIEGSDGTVGFATGFGGPPACWLVHQHFERFLIGADPRDTNHLFEQMYRGSMFYGRKGLPVAVISVIDLAIWDLLGKIRNEPVYKMIGGATRDRLDFYCTGPEPTAAKAMGFWGAKVPLPFCPEEGHTGLKKNVEFLKKHRESVGPDFPLMVDCYMSLNVPYTIQIAAACKDLNINWWEECLSPDDTDGFHQIKQAHPQIKFTTGEHEYSRYGFRKLIEGRNLDIIQPDVMWLGGMTELLKVAAMAAAYDIPVVPHASGPYSYHFVVSQTNCPFQEYLANSPDGKSVLPVFGDLFLDEPIPEKGYLDVSQLDKPGFGLTLNPAARLIPAQYLLTPNPERPLGQPAPEQKKPVEDVKVNVEIMKGVHLLAGKTAAITGGTTGIGRAIALLYIRQGCNVAINHLALSSDSKHLESLLSEASTIKKEDPEAGTLIEVAGDVSKPETGKKLVERAVQEWGRLDVFMGGGWVEYCENSNGRKVEKDGREKLTQRMHRLDHNIFSNTVRTNLDGAFYSCQSAARQMALQQSPPGGSIIAISSISALVGGAQQTHYTPTKAGVLSLTQSMACALGKYHIRCNALLPGTIRTQLNEEDLANDEKRKYMEGRIPLGRTGVPSDLAGPAVFLASEELSGYVNGAQLLVDGGLFVNLQ
;
A
#
# COMPACT_ATOMS: atom_id res chain seq x y z
N MET A 1 -43.87 30.86 -8.66
CA MET A 1 -42.91 31.95 -8.40
C MET A 1 -41.55 31.30 -8.22
N ALA A 2 -40.66 31.44 -9.20
CA ALA A 2 -39.30 30.93 -9.08
C ALA A 2 -38.57 31.77 -8.03
N SER A 3 -38.13 31.13 -6.94
CA SER A 3 -37.21 31.71 -5.98
C SER A 3 -35.91 32.05 -6.72
N SER A 4 -35.78 33.27 -7.23
CA SER A 4 -34.52 33.76 -7.78
C SER A 4 -33.51 33.86 -6.65
N SER A 5 -32.52 32.97 -6.64
CA SER A 5 -31.33 33.10 -5.79
C SER A 5 -30.70 34.47 -6.05
N SER A 6 -30.44 35.25 -5.00
CA SER A 6 -29.81 36.58 -5.09
C SER A 6 -28.32 36.54 -5.44
N VAL A 7 -27.72 35.34 -5.53
CA VAL A 7 -26.30 35.13 -5.81
C VAL A 7 -26.10 34.16 -6.98
N ARG A 8 -24.94 34.29 -7.64
CA ARG A 8 -24.53 33.42 -8.75
C ARG A 8 -24.52 31.95 -8.29
N SER A 9 -25.27 31.11 -8.99
CA SER A 9 -25.17 29.65 -8.84
C SER A 9 -23.79 29.19 -9.29
N PHE A 10 -23.15 28.31 -8.51
CA PHE A 10 -21.82 27.78 -8.80
C PHE A 10 -21.93 26.27 -9.09
N PRO A 11 -21.27 25.76 -10.14
CA PRO A 11 -21.33 24.34 -10.46
C PRO A 11 -20.59 23.54 -9.38
N SER A 12 -21.11 22.36 -9.05
CA SER A 12 -20.40 21.40 -8.19
C SER A 12 -19.40 20.60 -9.01
N ILE A 13 -18.44 19.97 -8.36
CA ILE A 13 -17.53 19.01 -8.99
C ILE A 13 -18.32 17.77 -9.39
N LYS A 14 -18.28 17.43 -10.68
CA LYS A 14 -19.02 16.31 -11.28
C LYS A 14 -18.14 15.07 -11.45
N ALA A 15 -16.90 15.25 -11.89
CA ALA A 15 -15.98 14.13 -12.15
C ALA A 15 -14.52 14.57 -11.95
N ILE A 16 -13.67 13.61 -11.63
CA ILE A 16 -12.22 13.74 -11.65
C ILE A 16 -11.64 12.67 -12.57
N ARG A 17 -10.62 13.01 -13.34
CA ARG A 17 -9.88 12.08 -14.20
C ARG A 17 -8.39 12.27 -13.98
N THR A 18 -7.62 11.21 -14.13
CA THR A 18 -6.17 11.26 -14.03
C THR A 18 -5.49 10.60 -15.20
N PHE A 19 -4.30 11.12 -15.53
CA PHE A 19 -3.49 10.64 -16.64
C PHE A 19 -2.04 10.55 -16.20
N VAL A 20 -1.32 9.54 -16.69
CA VAL A 20 0.14 9.53 -16.66
C VAL A 20 0.63 10.13 -17.98
N VAL A 21 1.67 10.97 -17.92
CA VAL A 21 2.28 11.52 -19.13
C VAL A 21 3.28 10.51 -19.69
N ASP A 22 3.11 10.11 -20.94
CA ASP A 22 4.00 9.17 -21.61
C ASP A 22 5.32 9.84 -22.03
N GLY A 23 6.43 9.12 -21.86
CA GLY A 23 7.76 9.58 -22.22
C GLY A 23 8.44 10.47 -21.17
N VAL A 24 9.27 11.40 -21.65
CA VAL A 24 10.16 12.25 -20.84
C VAL A 24 10.12 13.69 -21.36
N GLY A 25 10.43 14.66 -20.50
CA GLY A 25 10.50 16.09 -20.83
C GLY A 25 9.14 16.76 -21.03
N SER A 26 8.07 16.17 -20.46
CA SER A 26 6.70 16.69 -20.54
C SER A 26 5.98 16.49 -19.20
N GLY A 27 5.29 17.54 -18.73
CA GLY A 27 4.58 17.56 -17.44
C GLY A 27 5.43 17.97 -16.23
N GLY A 28 4.86 17.81 -15.04
CA GLY A 28 5.41 18.39 -13.80
C GLY A 28 6.55 17.63 -13.09
N ASP A 29 7.08 16.55 -13.65
CA ASP A 29 8.34 15.94 -13.17
C ASP A 29 9.54 16.52 -13.91
N TYR A 30 10.21 17.49 -13.27
CA TYR A 30 11.38 18.18 -13.83
C TYR A 30 12.55 17.24 -14.17
N HIS A 31 12.65 16.10 -13.48
CA HIS A 31 13.81 15.23 -13.56
C HIS A 31 13.60 14.05 -14.51
N ASN A 32 12.36 13.79 -14.92
CA ASN A 32 12.05 12.81 -15.94
C ASN A 32 12.29 13.38 -17.35
N VAL A 33 13.57 13.61 -17.66
CA VAL A 33 14.07 14.19 -18.93
C VAL A 33 14.94 13.20 -19.70
N LYS A 34 15.23 13.50 -20.96
CA LYS A 34 16.09 12.67 -21.82
C LYS A 34 17.54 12.69 -21.31
N GLY A 35 18.23 11.55 -21.41
CA GLY A 35 19.66 11.45 -21.12
C GLY A 35 20.51 12.47 -21.88
N GLY A 36 21.57 12.97 -21.23
CA GLY A 36 22.42 14.07 -21.67
C GLY A 36 21.97 15.45 -21.15
N HIS A 37 20.83 15.54 -20.46
CA HIS A 37 20.35 16.77 -19.86
C HIS A 37 21.09 17.09 -18.55
N TRP A 38 21.48 18.36 -18.34
CA TRP A 38 22.26 18.76 -17.17
C TRP A 38 21.60 18.38 -15.84
N LEU A 39 20.28 18.54 -15.73
CA LEU A 39 19.46 18.15 -14.58
C LEU A 39 19.71 16.73 -14.06
N ILE A 40 20.16 15.79 -14.90
CA ILE A 40 20.36 14.39 -14.51
C ILE A 40 21.77 13.87 -14.72
N ASP A 41 22.50 14.34 -15.74
CA ASP A 41 23.76 13.72 -16.18
C ASP A 41 24.99 14.64 -16.06
N THR A 42 24.86 15.79 -15.39
CA THR A 42 26.02 16.57 -14.92
C THR A 42 26.37 16.23 -13.48
N SER A 43 27.59 16.55 -13.06
CA SER A 43 28.01 16.37 -11.66
C SER A 43 27.19 17.29 -10.77
N ILE A 44 26.26 16.69 -10.02
CA ILE A 44 25.42 17.34 -9.01
C ILE A 44 25.59 16.55 -7.71
N SER A 45 25.89 17.25 -6.63
CA SER A 45 25.97 16.68 -5.30
C SER A 45 24.57 16.33 -4.82
N THR A 46 24.40 15.11 -4.30
CA THR A 46 23.11 14.58 -3.84
C THR A 46 23.30 13.75 -2.57
N PRO A 47 22.22 13.40 -1.85
CA PRO A 47 22.29 12.46 -0.72
C PRO A 47 22.88 11.09 -1.12
N MET A 48 22.77 10.73 -2.41
CA MET A 48 23.25 9.46 -2.94
C MET A 48 24.71 9.52 -3.44
N SER A 49 25.32 10.71 -3.54
CA SER A 49 26.66 10.89 -4.09
C SER A 49 27.77 10.25 -3.24
N ARG A 50 27.47 9.93 -1.98
CA ARG A 50 28.38 9.16 -1.11
C ARG A 50 28.72 7.78 -1.64
N TRP A 51 27.85 7.20 -2.48
CA TRP A 51 28.08 5.92 -3.14
C TRP A 51 28.49 6.17 -4.58
N GLU A 52 29.72 5.76 -4.94
CA GLU A 52 30.31 6.01 -6.27
C GLU A 52 29.40 5.58 -7.43
N LYS A 53 28.73 4.43 -7.30
CA LYS A 53 27.77 3.91 -8.29
C LYS A 53 26.66 4.90 -8.65
N TYR A 54 26.26 5.76 -7.72
CA TYR A 54 25.11 6.64 -7.85
C TYR A 54 25.48 8.11 -8.10
N ARG A 55 26.78 8.43 -8.16
CA ARG A 55 27.27 9.81 -8.24
C ARG A 55 27.18 10.42 -9.64
N ALA A 56 27.30 9.59 -10.68
CA ALA A 56 27.43 10.08 -12.06
C ALA A 56 26.12 10.60 -12.67
N SER A 57 24.97 10.04 -12.26
CA SER A 57 23.66 10.44 -12.79
C SER A 57 22.58 10.33 -11.73
N ARG A 58 21.68 11.31 -11.67
CA ARG A 58 20.56 11.30 -10.72
C ARG A 58 19.52 10.23 -11.05
N THR A 59 19.42 9.81 -12.31
CA THR A 59 18.55 8.69 -12.71
C THR A 59 19.04 7.34 -12.20
N SER A 60 20.34 7.20 -11.91
CA SER A 60 20.92 5.93 -11.43
C SER A 60 20.36 5.47 -10.08
N TRP A 61 19.87 6.41 -9.26
CA TRP A 61 19.20 6.15 -7.99
C TRP A 61 17.69 6.42 -8.04
N GLY A 62 17.14 6.71 -9.22
CA GLY A 62 15.70 6.75 -9.46
C GLY A 62 15.02 8.10 -9.21
N ILE A 63 15.72 9.23 -9.40
CA ILE A 63 15.06 10.54 -9.26
C ILE A 63 13.82 10.70 -10.15
N ASN A 64 13.84 10.10 -11.34
CA ASN A 64 12.79 10.16 -12.35
C ASN A 64 11.82 8.98 -12.29
N VAL A 65 11.86 8.17 -11.22
CA VAL A 65 11.13 6.89 -11.15
C VAL A 65 9.60 7.07 -11.20
N LEU A 66 9.11 8.23 -10.76
CA LEU A 66 7.68 8.50 -10.68
C LEU A 66 7.13 8.95 -12.03
N GLY A 67 7.76 9.93 -12.67
CA GLY A 67 7.23 10.59 -13.86
C GLY A 67 6.09 11.56 -13.52
N SER A 68 5.61 12.23 -14.56
CA SER A 68 4.53 13.22 -14.45
C SER A 68 3.15 12.55 -14.44
N PHE A 69 2.21 13.14 -13.71
CA PHE A 69 0.79 12.85 -13.83
C PHE A 69 -0.03 14.14 -13.96
N CYS A 70 -1.27 13.98 -14.37
CA CYS A 70 -2.21 15.08 -14.58
C CYS A 70 -3.54 14.78 -13.89
N VAL A 71 -4.19 15.83 -13.40
CA VAL A 71 -5.54 15.78 -12.81
C VAL A 71 -6.45 16.71 -13.61
N GLU A 72 -7.58 16.18 -14.06
CA GLU A 72 -8.71 16.93 -14.61
C GLU A 72 -9.87 16.92 -13.64
N ILE A 73 -10.50 18.07 -13.39
CA ILE A 73 -11.72 18.19 -12.60
C ILE A 73 -12.79 18.86 -13.45
N GLU A 74 -13.89 18.17 -13.69
CA GLU A 74 -15.04 18.65 -14.45
C GLU A 74 -16.12 19.16 -13.51
N GLY A 75 -16.58 20.40 -13.71
CA GLY A 75 -17.74 20.99 -13.05
C GLY A 75 -19.06 20.51 -13.67
N SER A 76 -20.16 20.63 -12.92
CA SER A 76 -21.51 20.26 -13.38
C SER A 76 -22.02 21.08 -14.58
N ASP A 77 -21.37 22.22 -14.87
CA ASP A 77 -21.61 23.07 -16.04
C ASP A 77 -20.77 22.68 -17.27
N GLY A 78 -19.90 21.68 -17.14
CA GLY A 78 -18.98 21.22 -18.19
C GLY A 78 -17.63 21.93 -18.23
N THR A 79 -17.38 22.91 -17.35
CA THR A 79 -16.06 23.56 -17.25
C THR A 79 -15.03 22.56 -16.70
N VAL A 80 -13.80 22.55 -17.24
CA VAL A 80 -12.74 21.63 -16.82
C VAL A 80 -11.51 22.38 -16.34
N GLY A 81 -11.14 22.17 -15.07
CA GLY A 81 -9.84 22.55 -14.52
C GLY A 81 -8.81 21.44 -14.72
N PHE A 82 -7.55 21.81 -14.89
CA PHE A 82 -6.45 20.89 -15.16
C PHE A 82 -5.18 21.32 -14.40
N ALA A 83 -4.45 20.36 -13.85
CA ALA A 83 -3.09 20.58 -13.36
C ALA A 83 -2.19 19.35 -13.56
N THR A 84 -0.87 19.58 -13.60
CA THR A 84 0.16 18.54 -13.62
C THR A 84 1.08 18.64 -12.41
N GLY A 85 1.83 17.57 -12.15
CA GLY A 85 2.89 17.48 -11.14
C GLY A 85 3.63 16.15 -11.29
N PHE A 86 4.68 15.94 -10.49
CA PHE A 86 5.31 14.62 -10.38
C PHE A 86 4.47 13.66 -9.52
N GLY A 87 4.60 12.37 -9.75
CA GLY A 87 3.96 11.34 -8.92
C GLY A 87 3.44 10.14 -9.71
N GLY A 88 3.26 10.31 -11.02
CA GLY A 88 2.98 9.22 -11.96
C GLY A 88 1.88 8.24 -11.56
N PRO A 89 2.07 6.93 -11.81
CA PRO A 89 1.08 5.91 -11.49
C PRO A 89 0.57 5.87 -10.03
N PRO A 90 1.43 5.91 -8.98
CA PRO A 90 0.93 5.84 -7.61
C PRO A 90 0.15 7.11 -7.21
N ALA A 91 0.47 8.27 -7.81
CA ALA A 91 -0.32 9.48 -7.61
C ALA A 91 -1.76 9.31 -8.15
N CYS A 92 -1.90 8.88 -9.41
CA CYS A 92 -3.21 8.59 -10.00
C CYS A 92 -4.01 7.58 -9.16
N TRP A 93 -3.33 6.57 -8.60
CA TRP A 93 -3.97 5.61 -7.70
C TRP A 93 -4.57 6.28 -6.46
N LEU A 94 -3.80 7.15 -5.79
CA LEU A 94 -4.26 7.87 -4.60
C LEU A 94 -5.40 8.83 -4.90
N VAL A 95 -5.38 9.50 -6.07
CA VAL A 95 -6.47 10.39 -6.50
C VAL A 95 -7.81 9.65 -6.47
N HIS A 96 -7.90 8.52 -7.16
CA HIS A 96 -9.17 7.79 -7.30
C HIS A 96 -9.52 6.94 -6.08
N GLN A 97 -8.54 6.21 -5.52
CA GLN A 97 -8.82 5.27 -4.44
C GLN A 97 -9.07 5.96 -3.10
N HIS A 98 -8.52 7.16 -2.91
CA HIS A 98 -8.74 7.93 -1.70
C HIS A 98 -9.44 9.25 -1.96
N PHE A 99 -8.82 10.19 -2.66
CA PHE A 99 -9.21 11.60 -2.59
C PHE A 99 -10.51 11.94 -3.31
N GLU A 100 -10.87 11.21 -4.37
CA GLU A 100 -12.08 11.39 -5.16
C GLU A 100 -13.35 11.47 -4.30
N ARG A 101 -13.42 10.68 -3.21
CA ARG A 101 -14.57 10.64 -2.30
C ARG A 101 -14.91 11.99 -1.64
N PHE A 102 -13.94 12.89 -1.54
CA PHE A 102 -14.13 14.22 -0.95
C PHE A 102 -14.54 15.26 -2.00
N LEU A 103 -14.32 14.96 -3.29
CA LEU A 103 -14.47 15.92 -4.37
C LEU A 103 -15.84 15.81 -5.04
N ILE A 104 -16.32 14.60 -5.33
CA ILE A 104 -17.55 14.41 -6.11
C ILE A 104 -18.77 15.03 -5.38
N GLY A 105 -19.46 15.93 -6.07
CA GLY A 105 -20.62 16.66 -5.56
C GLY A 105 -20.29 17.90 -4.71
N ALA A 106 -19.01 18.14 -4.39
CA ALA A 106 -18.60 19.29 -3.59
C ALA A 106 -18.62 20.59 -4.39
N ASP A 107 -18.76 21.71 -3.70
CA ASP A 107 -18.56 23.04 -4.30
C ASP A 107 -17.05 23.30 -4.45
N PRO A 108 -16.53 23.57 -5.66
CA PRO A 108 -15.09 23.77 -5.86
C PRO A 108 -14.56 25.02 -5.13
N ARG A 109 -15.43 25.92 -4.65
CA ARG A 109 -15.01 27.09 -3.85
C ARG A 109 -14.62 26.73 -2.43
N ASP A 110 -14.99 25.54 -1.95
CA ASP A 110 -14.71 25.06 -0.59
C ASP A 110 -13.26 24.56 -0.45
N THR A 111 -12.30 25.27 -1.06
CA THR A 111 -10.88 24.88 -1.17
C THR A 111 -10.27 24.53 0.19
N ASN A 112 -10.51 25.37 1.21
CA ASN A 112 -10.05 25.10 2.57
C ASN A 112 -10.64 23.81 3.15
N HIS A 113 -11.91 23.51 2.88
CA HIS A 113 -12.56 22.31 3.40
C HIS A 113 -12.02 21.05 2.72
N LEU A 114 -11.94 21.08 1.39
CA LEU A 114 -11.42 19.98 0.58
C LEU A 114 -9.96 19.68 0.92
N PHE A 115 -9.12 20.71 1.06
CA PHE A 115 -7.74 20.55 1.50
C PHE A 115 -7.66 19.85 2.86
N GLU A 116 -8.41 20.32 3.87
CA GLU A 116 -8.37 19.73 5.21
C GLU A 116 -8.88 18.29 5.24
N GLN A 117 -9.93 17.97 4.47
CA GLN A 117 -10.41 16.60 4.35
C GLN A 117 -9.36 15.67 3.73
N MET A 118 -8.74 16.08 2.62
CA MET A 118 -7.71 15.28 1.95
C MET A 118 -6.45 15.12 2.82
N TYR A 119 -5.96 16.22 3.40
CA TYR A 119 -4.76 16.21 4.24
C TYR A 119 -4.95 15.39 5.52
N ARG A 120 -6.06 15.60 6.23
CA ARG A 120 -6.34 14.86 7.48
C ARG A 120 -6.77 13.42 7.20
N GLY A 121 -7.49 13.17 6.11
CA GLY A 121 -7.87 11.82 5.67
C GLY A 121 -6.66 10.95 5.32
N SER A 122 -5.63 11.54 4.74
CA SER A 122 -4.37 10.85 4.41
C SER A 122 -3.30 10.90 5.50
N MET A 123 -3.58 11.53 6.66
CA MET A 123 -2.57 11.77 7.71
C MET A 123 -1.84 10.50 8.19
N PHE A 124 -2.50 9.33 8.16
CA PHE A 124 -1.93 8.07 8.61
C PHE A 124 -0.84 7.49 7.70
N TYR A 125 -0.73 7.97 6.46
CA TYR A 125 0.32 7.55 5.50
C TYR A 125 0.95 8.73 4.73
N GLY A 126 0.54 9.96 5.02
CA GLY A 126 1.01 11.20 4.39
C GLY A 126 1.76 12.12 5.35
N ARG A 127 1.27 13.35 5.51
CA ARG A 127 1.91 14.53 6.15
C ARG A 127 3.05 15.16 5.35
N LYS A 128 3.86 14.37 4.66
CA LYS A 128 4.95 14.82 3.77
C LYS A 128 5.03 13.92 2.54
N GLY A 129 5.80 14.33 1.53
CA GLY A 129 6.13 13.49 0.38
C GLY A 129 4.97 13.25 -0.58
N LEU A 130 4.99 12.10 -1.27
CA LEU A 130 4.11 11.77 -2.39
C LEU A 130 2.61 12.06 -2.13
N PRO A 131 1.98 11.65 -1.01
CA PRO A 131 0.57 11.93 -0.79
C PRO A 131 0.22 13.42 -0.79
N VAL A 132 1.13 14.28 -0.33
CA VAL A 132 0.91 15.74 -0.30
C VAL A 132 1.10 16.35 -1.69
N ALA A 133 2.02 15.81 -2.50
CA ALA A 133 2.12 16.17 -3.91
C ALA A 133 0.83 15.84 -4.68
N VAL A 134 0.20 14.70 -4.39
CA VAL A 134 -1.11 14.35 -4.97
C VAL A 134 -2.18 15.39 -4.61
N ILE A 135 -2.26 15.75 -3.33
CA ILE A 135 -3.20 16.79 -2.85
C ILE A 135 -2.94 18.12 -3.56
N SER A 136 -1.67 18.47 -3.75
CA SER A 136 -1.27 19.73 -4.38
C SER A 136 -1.77 19.83 -5.82
N VAL A 137 -1.61 18.77 -6.63
CA VAL A 137 -2.07 18.78 -8.03
C VAL A 137 -3.60 18.79 -8.11
N ILE A 138 -4.30 18.10 -7.21
CA ILE A 138 -5.76 18.21 -7.09
C ILE A 138 -6.16 19.66 -6.76
N ASP A 139 -5.54 20.27 -5.76
CA ASP A 139 -5.82 21.65 -5.35
C ASP A 139 -5.56 22.65 -6.48
N LEU A 140 -4.46 22.49 -7.22
CA LEU A 140 -4.18 23.29 -8.41
C LEU A 140 -5.25 23.10 -9.49
N ALA A 141 -5.71 21.88 -9.75
CA ALA A 141 -6.80 21.64 -10.70
C ALA A 141 -8.13 22.30 -10.25
N ILE A 142 -8.39 22.36 -8.94
CA ILE A 142 -9.54 23.08 -8.37
C ILE A 142 -9.39 24.60 -8.62
N TRP A 143 -8.21 25.18 -8.36
CA TRP A 143 -7.97 26.60 -8.61
C TRP A 143 -8.07 26.97 -10.08
N ASP A 144 -7.59 26.10 -10.98
CA ASP A 144 -7.77 26.26 -12.43
C ASP A 144 -9.26 26.23 -12.82
N LEU A 145 -10.02 25.27 -12.28
CA LEU A 145 -11.47 25.17 -12.47
C LEU A 145 -12.19 26.45 -12.00
N LEU A 146 -11.85 26.95 -10.81
CA LEU A 146 -12.41 28.19 -10.27
C LEU A 146 -12.16 29.38 -11.18
N GLY A 147 -10.94 29.53 -11.68
CA GLY A 147 -10.57 30.62 -12.57
C GLY A 147 -11.31 30.54 -13.91
N LYS A 148 -11.46 29.33 -14.46
CA LYS A 148 -12.23 29.10 -15.69
C LYS A 148 -13.72 29.38 -15.51
N ILE A 149 -14.35 28.95 -14.41
CA ILE A 149 -15.76 29.26 -14.11
C ILE A 149 -15.97 30.78 -13.95
N ARG A 150 -15.03 31.45 -13.28
CA ARG A 150 -15.10 32.91 -13.06
C ARG A 150 -14.66 33.73 -14.27
N ASN A 151 -14.01 33.11 -15.25
CA ASN A 151 -13.34 33.77 -16.36
C ASN A 151 -12.29 34.78 -15.87
N GLU A 152 -11.52 34.39 -14.86
CA GLU A 152 -10.47 35.19 -14.23
C GLU A 152 -9.16 34.38 -14.09
N PRO A 153 -7.99 35.01 -14.22
CA PRO A 153 -6.72 34.37 -13.90
C PRO A 153 -6.60 34.12 -12.40
N VAL A 154 -5.93 33.03 -11.98
CA VAL A 154 -5.82 32.65 -10.57
C VAL A 154 -5.28 33.78 -9.69
N TYR A 155 -4.31 34.57 -10.16
CA TYR A 155 -3.71 35.64 -9.36
C TYR A 155 -4.73 36.72 -8.93
N LYS A 156 -5.77 36.97 -9.73
CA LYS A 156 -6.86 37.91 -9.38
C LYS A 156 -7.74 37.37 -8.25
N MET A 157 -7.83 36.06 -8.10
CA MET A 157 -8.63 35.42 -7.07
C MET A 157 -7.92 35.27 -5.71
N ILE A 158 -6.60 35.50 -5.65
CA ILE A 158 -5.77 35.27 -4.46
C ILE A 158 -5.10 36.54 -3.92
N GLY A 159 -5.56 37.72 -4.35
CA GLY A 159 -5.06 39.01 -3.84
C GLY A 159 -4.87 40.08 -4.91
N GLY A 160 -4.94 39.73 -6.20
CA GLY A 160 -4.64 40.65 -7.29
C GLY A 160 -3.16 40.67 -7.62
N ALA A 161 -2.71 41.70 -8.32
CA ALA A 161 -1.29 41.88 -8.62
C ALA A 161 -0.68 42.90 -7.64
N THR A 162 0.46 42.58 -7.07
CA THR A 162 1.26 43.46 -6.21
C THR A 162 2.43 44.12 -6.95
N ARG A 163 2.58 43.79 -8.24
CA ARG A 163 3.58 44.29 -9.18
C ARG A 163 3.07 44.13 -10.61
N ASP A 164 3.63 44.89 -11.54
CA ASP A 164 3.28 44.81 -12.97
C ASP A 164 4.21 43.90 -13.77
N ARG A 165 5.36 43.53 -13.19
CA ARG A 165 6.40 42.70 -13.79
C ARG A 165 6.90 41.66 -12.79
N LEU A 166 7.16 40.45 -13.27
CA LEU A 166 7.76 39.36 -12.52
C LEU A 166 9.20 39.12 -13.01
N ASP A 167 10.18 39.40 -12.16
CA ASP A 167 11.60 39.19 -12.46
C ASP A 167 12.08 37.79 -12.03
N PHE A 168 12.95 37.20 -12.84
CA PHE A 168 13.43 35.83 -12.64
C PHE A 168 14.94 35.76 -12.44
N TYR A 169 15.37 34.84 -11.58
CA TYR A 169 16.71 34.26 -11.67
C TYR A 169 16.65 32.90 -12.37
N CYS A 170 17.76 32.48 -12.97
CA CYS A 170 17.83 31.22 -13.72
C CYS A 170 18.66 30.17 -12.99
N THR A 171 18.12 28.98 -12.80
CA THR A 171 18.82 27.83 -12.22
C THR A 171 19.36 26.93 -13.32
N GLY A 172 20.67 26.75 -13.38
CA GLY A 172 21.34 25.96 -14.42
C GLY A 172 22.87 26.06 -14.37
N PRO A 173 23.57 25.28 -15.21
CA PRO A 173 25.04 25.21 -15.20
C PRO A 173 25.72 26.41 -15.87
N GLU A 174 24.98 27.24 -16.61
CA GLU A 174 25.55 28.28 -17.48
C GLU A 174 25.09 29.68 -17.07
N PRO A 175 25.67 30.27 -16.00
CA PRO A 175 25.21 31.56 -15.47
C PRO A 175 25.50 32.74 -16.41
N THR A 176 26.44 32.58 -17.35
CA THR A 176 26.71 33.57 -18.41
C THR A 176 25.57 33.65 -19.41
N ALA A 177 24.96 32.51 -19.75
CA ALA A 177 23.77 32.46 -20.59
C ALA A 177 22.58 33.11 -19.88
N ALA A 178 22.38 32.80 -18.59
CA ALA A 178 21.36 33.45 -17.76
C ALA A 178 21.51 34.98 -17.76
N LYS A 179 22.72 35.48 -17.51
CA LYS A 179 23.02 36.92 -17.57
C LYS A 179 22.71 37.53 -18.93
N ALA A 180 23.10 36.86 -20.02
CA ALA A 180 22.88 37.32 -21.38
C ALA A 180 21.39 37.36 -21.77
N MET A 181 20.58 36.43 -21.23
CA MET A 181 19.13 36.37 -21.42
C MET A 181 18.36 37.37 -20.55
N GLY A 182 19.03 38.12 -19.67
CA GLY A 182 18.40 39.19 -18.87
C GLY A 182 17.86 38.76 -17.51
N PHE A 183 18.11 37.53 -17.08
CA PHE A 183 17.83 37.10 -15.71
C PHE A 183 18.66 37.93 -14.72
N TRP A 184 18.09 38.28 -13.57
CA TRP A 184 18.78 39.16 -12.61
C TRP A 184 19.90 38.44 -11.85
N GLY A 185 19.91 37.10 -11.83
CA GLY A 185 20.90 36.26 -11.17
C GLY A 185 20.88 34.83 -11.71
N ALA A 186 21.84 34.02 -11.25
CA ALA A 186 21.89 32.59 -11.59
C ALA A 186 22.19 31.70 -10.38
N LYS A 187 21.55 30.54 -10.31
CA LYS A 187 21.81 29.50 -9.30
C LYS A 187 22.45 28.28 -9.97
N VAL A 188 23.62 27.87 -9.50
CA VAL A 188 24.37 26.73 -10.06
C VAL A 188 24.38 25.53 -9.11
N PRO A 189 24.27 24.30 -9.64
CA PRO A 189 24.30 23.10 -8.80
C PRO A 189 25.72 22.79 -8.32
N LEU A 190 25.88 22.54 -7.02
CA LEU A 190 27.14 22.16 -6.42
C LEU A 190 27.56 20.76 -6.91
N PRO A 191 28.78 20.57 -7.44
CA PRO A 191 29.12 19.30 -8.09
C PRO A 191 29.56 18.16 -7.16
N PHE A 192 30.19 18.45 -6.02
CA PHE A 192 30.83 17.43 -5.17
C PHE A 192 30.27 17.39 -3.74
N CYS A 193 30.18 16.19 -3.18
CA CYS A 193 29.57 15.92 -1.87
C CYS A 193 30.61 15.84 -0.72
N PRO A 194 30.18 15.80 0.56
CA PRO A 194 31.09 15.74 1.71
C PRO A 194 32.03 14.52 1.71
N GLU A 195 31.57 13.37 1.22
CA GLU A 195 32.35 12.12 1.16
C GLU A 195 33.53 12.18 0.18
N GLU A 196 33.58 13.19 -0.69
CA GLU A 196 34.74 13.47 -1.55
C GLU A 196 35.82 14.30 -0.82
N GLY A 197 35.58 14.60 0.45
CA GLY A 197 36.54 15.19 1.39
C GLY A 197 37.06 16.56 0.97
N HIS A 198 38.25 16.91 1.47
CA HIS A 198 38.88 18.19 1.15
C HIS A 198 39.21 18.37 -0.34
N THR A 199 39.39 17.26 -1.07
CA THR A 199 39.60 17.31 -2.53
C THR A 199 38.31 17.77 -3.23
N GLY A 200 37.16 17.19 -2.87
CA GLY A 200 35.85 17.64 -3.36
C GLY A 200 35.57 19.10 -2.99
N LEU A 201 35.87 19.50 -1.76
CA LEU A 201 35.71 20.89 -1.30
C LEU A 201 36.52 21.87 -2.15
N LYS A 202 37.82 21.59 -2.40
CA LYS A 202 38.65 22.45 -3.25
C LYS A 202 38.12 22.55 -4.67
N LYS A 203 37.62 21.44 -5.24
CA LYS A 203 37.01 21.44 -6.58
C LYS A 203 35.71 22.24 -6.62
N ASN A 204 34.88 22.17 -5.57
CA ASN A 204 33.69 23.02 -5.44
C ASN A 204 34.06 24.51 -5.39
N VAL A 205 35.07 24.89 -4.60
CA VAL A 205 35.56 26.28 -4.54
C VAL A 205 36.06 26.74 -5.91
N GLU A 206 36.84 25.93 -6.61
CA GLU A 206 37.33 26.26 -7.95
C GLU A 206 36.19 26.37 -8.98
N PHE A 207 35.20 25.48 -8.90
CA PHE A 207 33.99 25.53 -9.73
C PHE A 207 33.26 26.87 -9.56
N LEU A 208 32.99 27.27 -8.32
CA LEU A 208 32.31 28.54 -8.02
C LEU A 208 33.16 29.75 -8.40
N LYS A 209 34.48 29.68 -8.20
CA LYS A 209 35.41 30.74 -8.60
C LYS A 209 35.35 30.99 -10.11
N LYS A 210 35.36 29.93 -10.92
CA LYS A 210 35.22 30.04 -12.39
C LYS A 210 33.91 30.69 -12.80
N HIS A 211 32.81 30.36 -12.11
CA HIS A 211 31.50 30.97 -12.38
C HIS A 211 31.48 32.45 -11.99
N ARG A 212 32.02 32.81 -10.82
CA ARG A 212 32.16 34.21 -10.39
C ARG A 212 33.01 35.01 -11.38
N GLU A 213 34.14 34.48 -11.83
CA GLU A 213 35.00 35.13 -12.83
C GLU A 213 34.28 35.33 -14.17
N SER A 214 33.46 34.37 -14.61
CA SER A 214 32.77 34.45 -15.91
C SER A 214 31.61 35.44 -15.93
N VAL A 215 30.92 35.66 -14.81
CA VAL A 215 29.79 36.60 -14.72
C VAL A 215 30.15 37.98 -14.17
N GLY A 216 31.37 38.15 -13.67
CA GLY A 216 31.85 39.37 -13.03
C GLY A 216 31.43 39.50 -11.55
N PRO A 217 31.90 40.55 -10.86
CA PRO A 217 31.76 40.67 -9.41
C PRO A 217 30.32 40.92 -8.94
N ASP A 218 29.51 41.60 -9.76
CA ASP A 218 28.21 42.13 -9.32
C ASP A 218 27.02 41.21 -9.63
N PHE A 219 27.15 40.32 -10.61
CA PHE A 219 26.04 39.45 -11.00
C PHE A 219 25.72 38.45 -9.88
N PRO A 220 24.50 38.42 -9.33
CA PRO A 220 24.14 37.50 -8.27
C PRO A 220 24.34 36.05 -8.67
N LEU A 221 25.12 35.32 -7.85
CA LEU A 221 25.41 33.91 -8.03
C LEU A 221 24.98 33.16 -6.77
N MET A 222 24.12 32.17 -6.95
CA MET A 222 23.58 31.32 -5.89
C MET A 222 24.09 29.89 -6.08
N VAL A 223 24.06 29.10 -5.01
CA VAL A 223 24.56 27.71 -5.04
C VAL A 223 23.49 26.77 -4.52
N ASP A 224 23.06 25.85 -5.37
CA ASP A 224 22.15 24.77 -5.01
C ASP A 224 22.92 23.54 -4.53
N CYS A 225 22.58 23.00 -3.37
CA CYS A 225 23.27 21.86 -2.76
C CYS A 225 22.43 20.58 -2.73
N TYR A 226 21.18 20.61 -3.20
CA TYR A 226 20.23 19.49 -3.24
C TYR A 226 20.36 18.52 -2.05
N MET A 227 20.10 19.03 -0.84
CA MET A 227 20.07 18.32 0.45
C MET A 227 21.28 17.40 0.73
N SER A 228 22.44 17.68 0.15
CA SER A 228 23.57 16.72 0.10
C SER A 228 24.65 16.93 1.15
N LEU A 229 24.66 18.07 1.84
CA LEU A 229 25.73 18.43 2.77
C LEU A 229 25.36 18.12 4.22
N ASN A 230 26.31 18.43 5.10
CA ASN A 230 26.14 18.39 6.55
C ASN A 230 26.65 19.71 7.15
N VAL A 231 26.25 20.00 8.40
CA VAL A 231 26.58 21.26 9.09
C VAL A 231 28.10 21.59 9.02
N PRO A 232 29.03 20.69 9.40
CA PRO A 232 30.47 20.99 9.32
C PRO A 232 30.95 21.34 7.90
N TYR A 233 30.52 20.58 6.90
CA TYR A 233 30.96 20.81 5.51
C TYR A 233 30.40 22.12 4.97
N THR A 234 29.12 22.43 5.24
CA THR A 234 28.50 23.70 4.86
C THR A 234 29.22 24.90 5.47
N ILE A 235 29.60 24.81 6.75
CA ILE A 235 30.39 25.87 7.40
C ILE A 235 31.75 26.05 6.71
N GLN A 236 32.44 24.95 6.38
CA GLN A 236 33.76 25.02 5.75
C GLN A 236 33.70 25.59 4.33
N ILE A 237 32.76 25.14 3.49
CA ILE A 237 32.66 25.60 2.10
C ILE A 237 32.18 27.06 2.03
N ALA A 238 31.22 27.47 2.86
CA ALA A 238 30.77 28.86 2.93
C ALA A 238 31.91 29.81 3.36
N ALA A 239 32.76 29.38 4.30
CA ALA A 239 33.96 30.12 4.71
C ALA A 239 34.98 30.23 3.57
N ALA A 240 35.25 29.12 2.86
CA ALA A 240 36.20 29.08 1.76
C ALA A 240 35.77 29.90 0.53
N CYS A 241 34.46 30.11 0.36
CA CYS A 241 33.88 30.87 -0.74
C CYS A 241 33.50 32.31 -0.36
N LYS A 242 33.92 32.82 0.81
CA LYS A 242 33.53 34.16 1.30
C LYS A 242 33.87 35.27 0.29
N ASP A 243 35.04 35.20 -0.34
CA ASP A 243 35.51 36.20 -1.31
C ASP A 243 34.78 36.10 -2.66
N LEU A 244 34.00 35.05 -2.89
CA LEU A 244 33.21 34.88 -4.11
C LEU A 244 31.86 35.60 -4.07
N ASN A 245 31.49 36.21 -2.93
CA ASN A 245 30.23 36.94 -2.76
C ASN A 245 29.02 36.14 -3.27
N ILE A 246 28.88 34.90 -2.80
CA ILE A 246 27.71 34.06 -3.08
C ILE A 246 26.47 34.71 -2.45
N ASN A 247 25.40 34.88 -3.23
CA ASN A 247 24.20 35.57 -2.81
C ASN A 247 23.43 34.78 -1.74
N TRP A 248 23.23 33.46 -1.96
CA TRP A 248 22.76 32.51 -0.96
C TRP A 248 23.22 31.08 -1.26
N TRP A 249 23.16 30.24 -0.23
CA TRP A 249 23.34 28.79 -0.30
C TRP A 249 22.01 28.09 -0.07
N GLU A 250 21.61 27.24 -0.99
CA GLU A 250 20.30 26.62 -1.04
C GLU A 250 20.36 25.14 -0.72
N GLU A 251 19.40 24.69 0.09
CA GLU A 251 19.16 23.31 0.49
C GLU A 251 20.45 22.56 0.85
N CYS A 252 21.27 23.19 1.70
CA CYS A 252 22.54 22.62 2.14
C CYS A 252 22.34 21.29 2.86
N LEU A 253 21.36 21.21 3.75
CA LEU A 253 21.12 20.07 4.63
C LEU A 253 19.94 19.24 4.15
N SER A 254 19.88 17.99 4.63
CA SER A 254 18.67 17.19 4.56
C SER A 254 17.46 17.96 5.11
N PRO A 255 16.25 17.84 4.52
CA PRO A 255 15.02 18.43 5.07
C PRO A 255 14.69 17.95 6.49
N ASP A 256 15.24 16.80 6.90
CA ASP A 256 15.10 16.29 8.27
C ASP A 256 15.97 17.02 9.31
N ASP A 257 17.00 17.77 8.90
CA ASP A 257 17.93 18.48 9.78
C ASP A 257 17.86 20.00 9.60
N THR A 258 16.64 20.55 9.54
CA THR A 258 16.45 22.01 9.48
C THR A 258 16.92 22.71 10.76
N ASP A 259 16.94 22.01 11.89
CA ASP A 259 17.54 22.51 13.15
C ASP A 259 19.05 22.80 12.99
N GLY A 260 19.75 22.10 12.09
CA GLY A 260 21.15 22.34 11.76
C GLY A 260 21.45 23.75 11.23
N PHE A 261 20.46 24.44 10.63
CA PHE A 261 20.64 25.83 10.18
C PHE A 261 20.91 26.80 11.33
N HIS A 262 20.52 26.48 12.56
CA HIS A 262 20.90 27.28 13.73
C HIS A 262 22.43 27.31 13.92
N GLN A 263 23.09 26.15 13.80
CA GLN A 263 24.55 26.04 13.91
C GLN A 263 25.26 26.74 12.74
N ILE A 264 24.71 26.60 11.53
CA ILE A 264 25.25 27.27 10.33
C ILE A 264 25.16 28.79 10.50
N LYS A 265 24.02 29.32 10.96
CA LYS A 265 23.84 30.77 11.21
C LYS A 265 24.70 31.28 12.37
N GLN A 266 24.99 30.47 13.39
CA GLN A 266 25.97 30.84 14.42
C GLN A 266 27.37 31.04 13.83
N ALA A 267 27.79 30.18 12.89
CA ALA A 267 29.09 30.29 12.24
C ALA A 267 29.14 31.42 11.19
N HIS A 268 28.05 31.61 10.43
CA HIS A 268 27.98 32.55 9.31
C HIS A 268 26.70 33.41 9.35
N PRO A 269 26.53 34.27 10.36
CA PRO A 269 25.29 35.05 10.55
C PRO A 269 24.99 36.02 9.40
N GLN A 270 26.02 36.45 8.66
CA GLN A 270 25.92 37.37 7.53
C GLN A 270 25.62 36.71 6.18
N ILE A 271 25.73 35.38 6.08
CA ILE A 271 25.51 34.65 4.82
C ILE A 271 24.04 34.21 4.75
N LYS A 272 23.44 34.31 3.56
CA LYS A 272 22.06 33.87 3.35
C LYS A 272 22.00 32.36 3.11
N PHE A 273 21.04 31.71 3.75
CA PHE A 273 20.72 30.29 3.61
C PHE A 273 19.23 30.12 3.34
N THR A 274 18.91 29.20 2.43
CA THR A 274 17.54 28.96 1.96
C THR A 274 17.28 27.45 1.87
N THR A 275 16.01 27.05 1.99
CA THR A 275 15.55 25.66 1.82
C THR A 275 14.02 25.64 1.71
N GLY A 276 13.43 24.48 1.43
CA GLY A 276 12.01 24.24 1.60
C GLY A 276 11.35 23.50 0.44
N GLU A 277 12.04 23.25 -0.67
CA GLU A 277 11.44 22.56 -1.81
C GLU A 277 10.94 21.16 -1.41
N HIS A 278 11.70 20.44 -0.57
CA HIS A 278 11.30 19.14 0.01
C HIS A 278 10.61 19.26 1.39
N GLU A 279 10.00 20.40 1.70
CA GLU A 279 9.16 20.58 2.90
C GLU A 279 7.68 20.73 2.53
N TYR A 280 6.79 20.31 3.42
CA TYR A 280 5.37 20.10 3.18
C TYR A 280 4.52 20.65 4.31
N SER A 281 3.34 21.16 3.95
CA SER A 281 2.31 21.72 4.82
C SER A 281 2.75 22.95 5.62
N ARG A 282 1.77 23.71 6.10
CA ARG A 282 1.99 24.79 7.06
C ARG A 282 2.71 24.33 8.33
N TYR A 283 2.56 23.07 8.73
CA TYR A 283 3.19 22.54 9.93
C TYR A 283 4.70 22.34 9.76
N GLY A 284 5.14 21.91 8.57
CA GLY A 284 6.55 21.83 8.21
C GLY A 284 7.16 23.22 8.10
N PHE A 285 6.58 24.09 7.28
CA PHE A 285 7.12 25.45 7.08
C PHE A 285 7.13 26.32 8.33
N ARG A 286 6.24 26.08 9.31
CA ARG A 286 6.33 26.75 10.62
C ARG A 286 7.71 26.55 11.25
N LYS A 287 8.32 25.36 11.11
CA LYS A 287 9.66 25.06 11.64
C LYS A 287 10.77 25.83 10.96
N LEU A 288 10.65 26.10 9.66
CA LEU A 288 11.61 26.89 8.90
C LEU A 288 11.51 28.39 9.25
N ILE A 289 10.32 28.86 9.62
CA ILE A 289 10.06 30.26 10.03
C ILE A 289 10.51 30.50 11.48
N GLU A 290 10.27 29.53 12.38
CA GLU A 290 10.70 29.59 13.78
C GLU A 290 12.22 29.87 13.88
N GLY A 291 12.61 30.88 14.66
CA GLY A 291 14.01 31.25 14.86
C GLY A 291 14.67 32.06 13.73
N ARG A 292 14.02 32.24 12.56
CA ARG A 292 14.49 33.06 11.43
C ARG A 292 15.93 32.70 10.99
N ASN A 293 16.28 31.41 11.02
CA ASN A 293 17.60 30.93 10.60
C ASN A 293 17.72 30.74 9.08
N LEU A 294 16.62 30.91 8.35
CA LEU A 294 16.53 30.84 6.89
C LEU A 294 16.05 32.19 6.36
N ASP A 295 16.76 32.73 5.37
CA ASP A 295 16.51 34.06 4.83
C ASP A 295 15.39 34.05 3.77
N ILE A 296 15.16 32.91 3.13
CA ILE A 296 14.10 32.67 2.14
C ILE A 296 13.62 31.22 2.33
N ILE A 297 12.31 31.00 2.26
CA ILE A 297 11.71 29.66 2.19
C ILE A 297 11.20 29.38 0.78
N GLN A 298 11.41 28.16 0.28
CA GLN A 298 11.27 27.84 -1.16
C GLN A 298 10.36 26.63 -1.42
N PRO A 299 9.08 26.68 -1.02
CA PRO A 299 8.14 25.59 -1.30
C PRO A 299 7.94 25.34 -2.80
N ASP A 300 7.83 24.09 -3.22
CA ASP A 300 7.26 23.77 -4.54
C ASP A 300 5.73 23.68 -4.43
N VAL A 301 5.01 24.47 -5.23
CA VAL A 301 3.54 24.57 -5.16
C VAL A 301 2.83 23.26 -5.54
N MET A 302 3.46 22.43 -6.39
CA MET A 302 2.95 21.11 -6.77
C MET A 302 3.26 20.04 -5.71
N TRP A 303 4.04 20.36 -4.68
CA TRP A 303 4.49 19.38 -3.68
C TRP A 303 3.98 19.67 -2.27
N LEU A 304 4.06 20.92 -1.80
CA LEU A 304 3.86 21.23 -0.37
C LEU A 304 2.43 21.02 0.16
N GLY A 305 1.43 21.02 -0.73
CA GLY A 305 0.01 21.01 -0.40
C GLY A 305 -0.89 21.83 -1.34
N GLY A 306 -0.35 22.44 -2.40
CA GLY A 306 -1.11 23.24 -3.37
C GLY A 306 -1.19 24.72 -3.01
N MET A 307 -1.87 25.49 -3.86
CA MET A 307 -2.08 26.93 -3.72
C MET A 307 -2.80 27.28 -2.41
N THR A 308 -3.80 26.49 -2.02
CA THR A 308 -4.58 26.70 -0.79
C THR A 308 -3.73 26.65 0.47
N GLU A 309 -2.74 25.76 0.51
CA GLU A 309 -1.83 25.64 1.65
C GLU A 309 -0.67 26.63 1.54
N LEU A 310 -0.18 26.91 0.33
CA LEU A 310 0.87 27.89 0.07
C LEU A 310 0.48 29.30 0.53
N LEU A 311 -0.77 29.71 0.31
CA LEU A 311 -1.29 30.99 0.82
C LEU A 311 -1.17 31.10 2.35
N LYS A 312 -1.37 29.99 3.08
CA LYS A 312 -1.21 29.95 4.54
C LYS A 312 0.26 30.02 4.95
N VAL A 313 1.13 29.31 4.22
CA VAL A 313 2.59 29.36 4.43
C VAL A 313 3.12 30.78 4.23
N ALA A 314 2.77 31.44 3.14
CA ALA A 314 3.19 32.82 2.90
C ALA A 314 2.62 33.80 3.92
N ALA A 315 1.36 33.65 4.34
CA ALA A 315 0.81 34.49 5.40
C ALA A 315 1.60 34.36 6.72
N MET A 316 2.02 33.15 7.09
CA MET A 316 2.88 32.94 8.27
C MET A 316 4.27 33.56 8.08
N ALA A 317 4.90 33.37 6.92
CA ALA A 317 6.22 33.92 6.63
C ALA A 317 6.21 35.46 6.58
N ALA A 318 5.14 36.04 6.03
CA ALA A 318 4.94 37.49 5.97
C ALA A 318 4.87 38.13 7.35
N ALA A 319 4.33 37.44 8.36
CA ALA A 319 4.34 37.93 9.75
C ALA A 319 5.75 38.05 10.36
N TYR A 320 6.77 37.48 9.71
CA TYR A 320 8.18 37.53 10.10
C TYR A 320 9.06 38.24 9.06
N ASP A 321 8.45 38.89 8.06
CA ASP A 321 9.12 39.51 6.92
C ASP A 321 10.06 38.55 6.18
N ILE A 322 9.74 37.25 6.17
CA ILE A 322 10.52 36.24 5.45
C ILE A 322 9.97 36.13 4.01
N PRO A 323 10.81 36.33 2.99
CA PRO A 323 10.44 36.09 1.62
C PRO A 323 10.08 34.62 1.34
N VAL A 324 9.04 34.42 0.52
CA VAL A 324 8.71 33.12 -0.07
C VAL A 324 9.02 33.19 -1.56
N VAL A 325 9.92 32.34 -2.01
CA VAL A 325 10.30 32.25 -3.42
C VAL A 325 10.12 30.80 -3.84
N PRO A 326 8.95 30.41 -4.37
CA PRO A 326 8.67 29.02 -4.69
C PRO A 326 9.72 28.42 -5.63
N HIS A 327 10.04 27.14 -5.41
CA HIS A 327 10.78 26.34 -6.37
C HIS A 327 10.04 26.36 -7.73
N ALA A 328 10.79 26.32 -8.83
CA ALA A 328 10.29 26.65 -10.17
C ALA A 328 9.14 25.77 -10.70
N SER A 329 7.90 26.14 -10.39
CA SER A 329 6.69 25.38 -10.77
C SER A 329 5.86 26.03 -11.88
N GLY A 330 6.50 26.72 -12.83
CA GLY A 330 5.81 27.32 -13.97
C GLY A 330 4.68 28.28 -13.56
N PRO A 331 3.61 28.44 -14.37
CA PRO A 331 2.48 29.32 -14.07
C PRO A 331 1.80 29.12 -12.72
N TYR A 332 1.89 27.93 -12.11
CA TYR A 332 1.37 27.71 -10.75
C TYR A 332 2.08 28.61 -9.74
N SER A 333 3.41 28.73 -9.83
CA SER A 333 4.21 29.63 -9.02
C SER A 333 4.08 31.09 -9.47
N TYR A 334 3.95 31.36 -10.78
CA TYR A 334 3.90 32.73 -11.30
C TYR A 334 2.66 33.46 -10.79
N HIS A 335 1.49 32.84 -10.88
CA HIS A 335 0.23 33.41 -10.39
C HIS A 335 0.29 33.67 -8.88
N PHE A 336 0.95 32.79 -8.12
CA PHE A 336 1.16 32.99 -6.70
C PHE A 336 2.06 34.20 -6.44
N VAL A 337 3.29 34.18 -6.99
CA VAL A 337 4.30 35.19 -6.67
C VAL A 337 3.79 36.59 -6.99
N VAL A 338 3.19 36.82 -8.17
CA VAL A 338 2.67 38.15 -8.57
C VAL A 338 1.65 38.74 -7.58
N SER A 339 0.99 37.88 -6.79
CA SER A 339 -0.09 38.28 -5.88
C SER A 339 0.33 38.56 -4.44
N GLN A 340 1.51 38.12 -4.02
CA GLN A 340 1.95 38.23 -2.63
C GLN A 340 3.05 39.30 -2.46
N THR A 341 3.00 40.02 -1.34
CA THR A 341 3.93 41.13 -1.06
C THR A 341 5.31 40.66 -0.59
N ASN A 342 5.41 39.50 0.05
CA ASN A 342 6.66 38.88 0.47
C ASN A 342 7.23 37.89 -0.56
N CYS A 343 6.83 37.97 -1.83
CA CYS A 343 7.36 37.14 -2.91
C CYS A 343 8.06 38.04 -3.95
N PRO A 344 9.33 38.41 -3.75
CA PRO A 344 9.96 39.51 -4.49
C PRO A 344 10.32 39.18 -5.95
N PHE A 345 10.59 37.91 -6.26
CA PHE A 345 11.04 37.42 -7.57
C PHE A 345 10.69 35.93 -7.69
N GLN A 346 10.95 35.36 -8.87
CA GLN A 346 10.64 33.96 -9.19
C GLN A 346 11.88 33.19 -9.66
N GLU A 347 11.90 31.89 -9.39
CA GLU A 347 12.87 30.97 -9.99
C GLU A 347 12.40 30.51 -11.38
N TYR A 348 13.34 30.43 -12.32
CA TYR A 348 13.16 29.67 -13.55
C TYR A 348 14.23 28.59 -13.66
N LEU A 349 13.82 27.32 -13.76
CA LEU A 349 14.72 26.19 -13.95
C LEU A 349 15.03 26.03 -15.45
N ALA A 350 16.31 26.13 -15.83
CA ALA A 350 16.72 26.02 -17.22
C ALA A 350 16.43 24.62 -17.77
N ASN A 351 15.32 24.47 -18.49
CA ASN A 351 14.87 23.19 -19.03
C ASN A 351 15.50 22.86 -20.41
N SER A 352 16.48 23.63 -20.85
CA SER A 352 17.32 23.28 -21.99
C SER A 352 18.41 22.29 -21.56
N PRO A 353 18.73 21.26 -22.37
CA PRO A 353 19.71 20.24 -21.97
C PRO A 353 21.08 20.76 -21.57
N ASP A 354 21.53 21.87 -22.18
CA ASP A 354 22.81 22.54 -21.89
C ASP A 354 22.67 23.75 -20.96
N GLY A 355 21.45 24.12 -20.56
CA GLY A 355 21.17 25.27 -19.71
C GLY A 355 21.35 26.64 -20.39
N LYS A 356 21.41 26.70 -21.73
CA LYS A 356 21.73 27.94 -22.47
C LYS A 356 20.54 28.65 -23.09
N SER A 357 19.35 28.06 -23.03
CA SER A 357 18.10 28.65 -23.53
C SER A 357 16.91 28.41 -22.59
N VAL A 358 15.87 29.21 -22.80
CA VAL A 358 14.60 29.13 -22.06
C VAL A 358 13.63 28.26 -22.86
N LEU A 359 13.17 27.16 -22.27
CA LEU A 359 12.14 26.26 -22.82
C LEU A 359 10.96 26.14 -21.82
N PRO A 360 9.75 25.78 -22.24
CA PRO A 360 8.64 25.56 -21.30
C PRO A 360 9.03 24.60 -20.16
N VAL A 361 8.67 24.94 -18.93
CA VAL A 361 8.93 24.13 -17.73
C VAL A 361 8.25 22.77 -17.87
N PHE A 362 7.03 22.75 -18.39
CA PHE A 362 6.26 21.52 -18.58
C PHE A 362 6.39 20.91 -19.99
N GLY A 363 7.42 21.34 -20.74
CA GLY A 363 7.72 20.82 -22.06
C GLY A 363 6.60 21.04 -23.07
N ASP A 364 6.22 19.98 -23.78
CA ASP A 364 5.17 20.02 -24.80
C ASP A 364 3.76 19.74 -24.27
N LEU A 365 3.58 19.63 -22.94
CA LEU A 365 2.27 19.35 -22.33
C LEU A 365 1.25 20.47 -22.61
N PHE A 366 1.70 21.72 -22.65
CA PHE A 366 0.86 22.90 -22.88
C PHE A 366 1.30 23.65 -24.14
N LEU A 367 0.35 24.30 -24.81
CA LEU A 367 0.61 25.06 -26.05
C LEU A 367 1.16 26.47 -25.80
N ASP A 368 0.85 27.02 -24.63
CA ASP A 368 0.86 28.46 -24.40
C ASP A 368 1.42 28.85 -23.02
N GLU A 369 2.36 28.03 -22.51
CA GLU A 369 3.09 28.34 -21.28
C GLU A 369 3.93 29.63 -21.45
N PRO A 370 3.71 30.66 -20.62
CA PRO A 370 4.51 31.88 -20.68
C PRO A 370 5.93 31.62 -20.18
N ILE A 371 6.93 31.99 -20.98
CA ILE A 371 8.35 31.75 -20.69
C ILE A 371 9.15 33.07 -20.59
N PRO A 372 10.07 33.21 -19.62
CA PRO A 372 10.80 34.46 -19.39
C PRO A 372 12.04 34.58 -20.30
N GLU A 373 11.86 34.65 -21.62
CA GLU A 373 12.98 34.75 -22.59
C GLU A 373 13.91 35.96 -22.35
N LYS A 374 13.38 37.00 -21.71
CA LYS A 374 14.09 38.24 -21.36
C LYS A 374 14.44 38.34 -19.87
N GLY A 375 14.32 37.22 -19.13
CA GLY A 375 14.52 37.16 -17.68
C GLY A 375 13.37 37.76 -16.85
N TYR A 376 12.26 38.13 -17.49
CA TYR A 376 11.05 38.63 -16.84
C TYR A 376 9.78 38.25 -17.61
N LEU A 377 8.64 38.34 -16.92
CA LEU A 377 7.30 38.34 -17.53
C LEU A 377 6.56 39.62 -17.15
N ASP A 378 5.84 40.20 -18.10
CA ASP A 378 4.82 41.21 -17.78
C ASP A 378 3.59 40.49 -17.23
N VAL A 379 3.00 41.00 -16.15
CA VAL A 379 1.88 40.32 -15.47
C VAL A 379 0.66 40.13 -16.40
N SER A 380 0.48 41.01 -17.40
CA SER A 380 -0.57 40.88 -18.41
C SER A 380 -0.44 39.60 -19.26
N GLN A 381 0.73 38.97 -19.32
CA GLN A 381 0.90 37.68 -20.00
C GLN A 381 0.19 36.55 -19.25
N LEU A 382 -0.19 36.76 -17.98
CA LEU A 382 -0.98 35.83 -17.16
C LEU A 382 -2.49 36.09 -17.25
N ASP A 383 -2.96 37.04 -18.06
CA ASP A 383 -4.39 37.43 -18.17
C ASP A 383 -5.21 36.42 -19.01
N LYS A 384 -5.25 35.18 -18.53
CA LYS A 384 -6.08 34.10 -19.08
C LYS A 384 -6.82 33.38 -17.95
N PRO A 385 -8.03 32.85 -18.17
CA PRO A 385 -8.77 32.13 -17.13
C PRO A 385 -7.98 30.97 -16.53
N GLY A 386 -8.10 30.78 -15.21
CA GLY A 386 -7.38 29.72 -14.51
C GLY A 386 -5.87 30.01 -14.41
N PHE A 387 -5.04 29.01 -14.62
CA PHE A 387 -3.58 29.18 -14.76
C PHE A 387 -3.15 29.54 -16.18
N GLY A 388 -4.11 29.77 -17.10
CA GLY A 388 -3.81 30.21 -18.46
C GLY A 388 -3.07 29.18 -19.32
N LEU A 389 -3.14 27.91 -18.95
CA LEU A 389 -2.49 26.79 -19.62
C LEU A 389 -3.50 25.96 -20.42
N THR A 390 -3.25 25.84 -21.71
CA THR A 390 -4.06 25.05 -22.65
C THR A 390 -3.34 23.73 -22.92
N LEU A 391 -3.98 22.61 -22.54
CA LEU A 391 -3.45 21.28 -22.81
C LEU A 391 -3.22 21.09 -24.32
N ASN A 392 -2.03 20.64 -24.68
CA ASN A 392 -1.70 20.30 -26.05
C ASN A 392 -2.46 19.04 -26.50
N PRO A 393 -3.30 19.10 -27.55
CA PRO A 393 -4.01 17.92 -28.05
C PRO A 393 -3.08 16.80 -28.55
N ALA A 394 -1.82 17.13 -28.86
CA ALA A 394 -0.80 16.16 -29.24
C ALA A 394 -0.04 15.56 -28.02
N ALA A 395 -0.29 16.05 -26.80
CA ALA A 395 0.32 15.50 -25.60
C ALA A 395 -0.11 14.04 -25.40
N ARG A 396 0.86 13.18 -25.11
CA ARG A 396 0.63 11.74 -24.93
C ARG A 396 0.19 11.46 -23.49
N LEU A 397 -1.11 11.52 -23.25
CA LEU A 397 -1.71 11.22 -21.96
C LEU A 397 -2.27 9.80 -21.95
N ILE A 398 -1.79 8.98 -21.00
CA ILE A 398 -2.31 7.64 -20.78
C ILE A 398 -3.35 7.71 -19.65
N PRO A 399 -4.66 7.43 -19.90
CA PRO A 399 -5.70 7.58 -18.88
C PRO A 399 -5.55 6.58 -17.74
N ALA A 400 -5.27 7.00 -16.51
CA ALA A 400 -4.86 6.10 -15.43
C ALA A 400 -5.91 5.06 -15.00
N GLN A 401 -7.11 5.08 -15.59
CA GLN A 401 -8.10 4.01 -15.47
C GLN A 401 -7.52 2.62 -15.79
N TYR A 402 -6.52 2.49 -16.68
CA TYR A 402 -5.82 1.21 -16.91
C TYR A 402 -4.88 0.79 -15.76
N LEU A 403 -4.37 1.74 -14.94
CA LEU A 403 -3.56 1.46 -13.75
C LEU A 403 -4.40 1.06 -12.54
N LEU A 404 -5.66 1.52 -12.53
CA LEU A 404 -6.64 1.31 -11.47
C LEU A 404 -7.51 0.07 -11.68
N THR A 405 -7.46 -0.51 -12.88
CA THR A 405 -8.12 -1.77 -13.20
C THR A 405 -7.10 -2.89 -12.99
N PRO A 406 -7.25 -3.82 -12.03
CA PRO A 406 -6.49 -5.07 -12.13
C PRO A 406 -6.84 -5.66 -13.50
N ASN A 407 -5.85 -6.02 -14.33
CA ASN A 407 -6.09 -6.54 -15.68
C ASN A 407 -7.34 -7.44 -15.69
N PRO A 408 -8.38 -7.12 -16.47
CA PRO A 408 -9.48 -8.05 -16.62
C PRO A 408 -8.91 -9.25 -17.38
N GLU A 409 -8.82 -10.41 -16.72
CA GLU A 409 -9.12 -11.63 -17.47
C GLU A 409 -10.56 -11.45 -17.95
N ARG A 410 -10.71 -11.16 -19.25
CA ARG A 410 -12.01 -11.31 -19.89
C ARG A 410 -12.49 -12.72 -19.52
N PRO A 411 -13.72 -12.87 -19.01
CA PRO A 411 -14.33 -14.19 -18.95
C PRO A 411 -14.15 -14.85 -20.31
N LEU A 412 -13.77 -16.13 -20.34
CA LEU A 412 -13.98 -16.93 -21.53
C LEU A 412 -15.43 -16.67 -21.95
N GLY A 413 -15.62 -16.19 -23.19
CA GLY A 413 -16.96 -16.03 -23.73
C GLY A 413 -17.72 -17.33 -23.52
N GLN A 414 -19.01 -17.25 -23.21
CA GLN A 414 -19.84 -18.44 -23.07
C GLN A 414 -19.53 -19.38 -24.24
N PRO A 415 -19.21 -20.67 -23.99
CA PRO A 415 -19.24 -21.65 -25.06
C PRO A 415 -20.60 -21.52 -25.74
N ALA A 416 -20.61 -21.49 -27.08
CA ALA A 416 -21.85 -21.52 -27.84
C ALA A 416 -22.76 -22.62 -27.27
N PRO A 417 -24.09 -22.45 -27.24
CA PRO A 417 -24.99 -23.38 -26.58
C PRO A 417 -24.90 -24.75 -27.25
N GLU A 418 -24.03 -25.61 -26.72
CA GLU A 418 -23.95 -27.01 -27.12
C GLU A 418 -25.12 -27.75 -26.51
N GLN A 419 -25.77 -28.53 -27.38
CA GLN A 419 -26.97 -29.28 -27.10
C GLN A 419 -26.79 -30.16 -25.86
N LYS A 420 -27.76 -30.07 -24.94
CA LYS A 420 -27.91 -30.93 -23.77
C LYS A 420 -27.63 -32.39 -24.12
N LYS A 421 -26.47 -32.91 -23.70
CA LYS A 421 -26.27 -34.33 -23.45
C LYS A 421 -26.33 -34.58 -21.93
N PRO A 422 -26.80 -35.77 -21.50
CA PRO A 422 -26.96 -36.07 -20.09
C PRO A 422 -25.62 -35.98 -19.36
N VAL A 423 -25.64 -35.39 -18.17
CA VAL A 423 -24.47 -35.24 -17.30
C VAL A 423 -24.06 -36.63 -16.81
N GLU A 424 -22.93 -37.12 -17.32
CA GLU A 424 -22.13 -38.13 -16.61
C GLU A 424 -21.23 -37.41 -15.60
N ASP A 425 -21.20 -37.94 -14.37
CA ASP A 425 -20.39 -37.45 -13.27
C ASP A 425 -18.91 -37.31 -13.67
N VAL A 426 -18.45 -36.07 -13.82
CA VAL A 426 -17.03 -35.76 -13.96
C VAL A 426 -16.36 -36.04 -12.61
N LYS A 427 -15.82 -37.26 -12.47
CA LYS A 427 -14.85 -37.62 -11.44
C LYS A 427 -13.62 -36.71 -11.59
N VAL A 428 -13.53 -35.68 -10.76
CA VAL A 428 -12.31 -34.87 -10.66
C VAL A 428 -11.16 -35.75 -10.16
N ASN A 429 -10.13 -35.85 -11.00
CA ASN A 429 -8.80 -36.45 -10.81
C ASN A 429 -8.37 -36.84 -9.38
N VAL A 430 -8.90 -37.96 -8.87
CA VAL A 430 -8.27 -38.73 -7.77
C VAL A 430 -7.16 -39.65 -8.31
N GLU A 431 -7.09 -39.87 -9.62
CA GLU A 431 -6.15 -40.83 -10.23
C GLU A 431 -4.68 -40.39 -10.22
N ILE A 432 -4.37 -39.09 -10.23
CA ILE A 432 -2.97 -38.62 -10.29
C ILE A 432 -2.20 -38.90 -8.98
N MET A 433 -2.88 -39.09 -7.84
CA MET A 433 -2.25 -39.42 -6.55
C MET A 433 -2.20 -40.92 -6.23
N LYS A 434 -2.70 -41.81 -7.10
CA LYS A 434 -2.77 -43.26 -6.82
C LYS A 434 -1.42 -43.99 -6.82
N GLY A 435 -0.31 -43.32 -7.15
CA GLY A 435 1.02 -43.95 -7.25
C GLY A 435 2.14 -43.29 -6.45
N VAL A 436 1.82 -42.34 -5.56
CA VAL A 436 2.83 -41.68 -4.71
C VAL A 436 2.41 -41.84 -3.25
N HIS A 437 3.23 -42.51 -2.45
CA HIS A 437 3.00 -42.72 -1.02
C HIS A 437 3.77 -41.67 -0.20
N LEU A 438 3.33 -40.42 -0.24
CA LEU A 438 4.03 -39.28 0.39
C LEU A 438 4.15 -39.38 1.92
N LEU A 439 3.37 -40.26 2.54
CA LEU A 439 3.34 -40.49 3.98
C LEU A 439 3.70 -41.94 4.33
N ALA A 440 4.36 -42.66 3.42
CA ALA A 440 4.77 -44.04 3.62
C ALA A 440 5.54 -44.20 4.94
N GLY A 441 5.07 -45.14 5.77
CA GLY A 441 5.70 -45.47 7.04
C GLY A 441 5.49 -44.44 8.16
N LYS A 442 4.76 -43.34 7.92
CA LYS A 442 4.43 -42.37 8.96
C LYS A 442 3.23 -42.85 9.78
N THR A 443 3.18 -42.44 11.04
CA THR A 443 2.04 -42.68 11.93
C THR A 443 1.30 -41.38 12.26
N ALA A 444 -0.01 -41.36 12.03
CA ALA A 444 -0.87 -40.22 12.31
C ALA A 444 -1.90 -40.52 13.40
N ALA A 445 -2.21 -39.53 14.23
CA ALA A 445 -3.34 -39.55 15.15
C ALA A 445 -4.31 -38.39 14.80
N ILE A 446 -5.59 -38.70 14.64
CA ILE A 446 -6.62 -37.75 14.19
C ILE A 446 -7.79 -37.70 15.19
N THR A 447 -8.13 -36.52 15.70
CA THR A 447 -9.37 -36.34 16.49
C THR A 447 -10.58 -36.09 15.59
N GLY A 448 -11.69 -36.82 15.78
CA GLY A 448 -12.92 -36.62 15.02
C GLY A 448 -12.88 -37.19 13.59
N GLY A 449 -12.38 -38.43 13.44
CA GLY A 449 -12.08 -39.03 12.13
C GLY A 449 -13.22 -39.80 11.45
N THR A 450 -14.38 -39.98 12.07
CA THR A 450 -15.44 -40.89 11.58
C THR A 450 -16.28 -40.35 10.43
N THR A 451 -16.42 -39.02 10.33
CA THR A 451 -17.22 -38.33 9.31
C THR A 451 -16.52 -37.08 8.76
N GLY A 452 -17.07 -36.48 7.70
CA GLY A 452 -16.66 -35.18 7.17
C GLY A 452 -15.16 -35.07 6.84
N ILE A 453 -14.56 -33.93 7.21
CA ILE A 453 -13.16 -33.57 6.91
C ILE A 453 -12.18 -34.60 7.52
N GLY A 454 -12.38 -34.97 8.79
CA GLY A 454 -11.50 -35.93 9.48
C GLY A 454 -11.48 -37.29 8.79
N ARG A 455 -12.65 -37.78 8.32
CA ARG A 455 -12.74 -39.02 7.54
C ARG A 455 -11.99 -38.94 6.22
N ALA A 456 -12.19 -37.87 5.46
CA ALA A 456 -11.54 -37.69 4.17
C ALA A 456 -10.02 -37.64 4.30
N ILE A 457 -9.51 -36.96 5.35
CA ILE A 457 -8.08 -36.92 5.65
C ILE A 457 -7.56 -38.29 6.06
N ALA A 458 -8.25 -39.01 6.97
CA ALA A 458 -7.85 -40.34 7.41
C ALA A 458 -7.72 -41.31 6.23
N LEU A 459 -8.72 -41.35 5.34
CA LEU A 459 -8.71 -42.24 4.17
C LEU A 459 -7.62 -41.86 3.16
N LEU A 460 -7.35 -40.57 2.96
CA LEU A 460 -6.27 -40.16 2.07
C LEU A 460 -4.90 -40.45 2.69
N TYR A 461 -4.71 -40.25 4.00
CA TYR A 461 -3.48 -40.62 4.70
C TYR A 461 -3.18 -42.10 4.55
N ILE A 462 -4.19 -42.96 4.71
CA ILE A 462 -4.07 -44.41 4.49
C ILE A 462 -3.62 -44.70 3.05
N ARG A 463 -4.27 -44.10 2.04
CA ARG A 463 -3.86 -44.25 0.62
C ARG A 463 -2.43 -43.75 0.37
N GLN A 464 -1.95 -42.79 1.15
CA GLN A 464 -0.59 -42.26 1.07
C GLN A 464 0.44 -43.07 1.89
N GLY A 465 0.06 -44.24 2.40
CA GLY A 465 0.95 -45.16 3.13
C GLY A 465 1.09 -44.88 4.64
N CYS A 466 0.24 -44.00 5.19
CA CYS A 466 0.29 -43.61 6.60
C CYS A 466 -0.62 -44.49 7.46
N ASN A 467 -0.08 -44.99 8.59
CA ASN A 467 -0.89 -45.63 9.61
C ASN A 467 -1.67 -44.57 10.40
N VAL A 468 -2.96 -44.78 10.64
CA VAL A 468 -3.84 -43.77 11.23
C VAL A 468 -4.55 -44.32 12.47
N ALA A 469 -4.43 -43.63 13.61
CA ALA A 469 -5.32 -43.78 14.74
C ALA A 469 -6.37 -42.66 14.72
N ILE A 470 -7.66 -43.01 14.76
CA ILE A 470 -8.74 -42.03 14.85
C ILE A 470 -9.40 -42.04 16.22
N ASN A 471 -9.80 -40.86 16.71
CA ASN A 471 -10.67 -40.74 17.87
C ASN A 471 -12.13 -40.47 17.47
N HIS A 472 -13.06 -41.06 18.23
CA HIS A 472 -14.51 -40.87 18.11
C HIS A 472 -15.21 -40.99 19.49
N LEU A 473 -16.46 -40.54 19.58
CA LEU A 473 -17.23 -40.48 20.84
C LEU A 473 -17.89 -41.81 21.26
N ALA A 474 -17.79 -42.87 20.44
CA ALA A 474 -18.48 -44.15 20.63
C ALA A 474 -20.00 -44.04 20.86
N LEU A 475 -20.66 -43.06 20.22
CA LEU A 475 -22.11 -42.92 20.25
C LEU A 475 -22.75 -44.01 19.39
N SER A 476 -23.86 -44.57 19.87
CA SER A 476 -24.62 -45.59 19.11
C SER A 476 -25.12 -45.07 17.77
N SER A 477 -25.41 -43.76 17.68
CA SER A 477 -25.78 -43.07 16.43
C SER A 477 -24.68 -43.12 15.36
N ASP A 478 -23.42 -43.19 15.76
CA ASP A 478 -22.26 -43.02 14.88
C ASP A 478 -21.61 -44.35 14.50
N SER A 479 -22.09 -45.46 15.08
CA SER A 479 -21.56 -46.82 14.88
C SER A 479 -21.45 -47.18 13.40
N LYS A 480 -22.47 -46.86 12.60
CA LYS A 480 -22.48 -47.13 11.15
C LYS A 480 -21.40 -46.37 10.39
N HIS A 481 -21.08 -45.14 10.81
CA HIS A 481 -20.03 -44.34 10.18
C HIS A 481 -18.65 -44.90 10.49
N LEU A 482 -18.43 -45.35 11.74
CA LEU A 482 -17.20 -46.02 12.13
C LEU A 482 -17.01 -47.35 11.40
N GLU A 483 -18.03 -48.22 11.37
CA GLU A 483 -17.99 -49.49 10.63
C GLU A 483 -17.69 -49.28 9.15
N SER A 484 -18.35 -48.29 8.52
CA SER A 484 -18.09 -47.93 7.13
C SER A 484 -16.66 -47.44 6.91
N LEU A 485 -16.10 -46.66 7.84
CA LEU A 485 -14.72 -46.18 7.75
C LEU A 485 -13.71 -47.32 7.86
N LEU A 486 -13.89 -48.21 8.84
CA LEU A 486 -13.04 -49.39 9.02
C LEU A 486 -13.10 -50.32 7.81
N SER A 487 -14.29 -50.52 7.24
CA SER A 487 -14.48 -51.29 6.03
C SER A 487 -13.76 -50.68 4.83
N GLU A 488 -13.91 -49.37 4.61
CA GLU A 488 -13.25 -48.67 3.50
C GLU A 488 -11.72 -48.67 3.65
N ALA A 489 -11.20 -48.43 4.85
CA ALA A 489 -9.77 -48.54 5.15
C ALA A 489 -9.23 -49.95 4.88
N SER A 490 -9.98 -50.98 5.27
CA SER A 490 -9.62 -52.38 5.00
C SER A 490 -9.62 -52.70 3.50
N THR A 491 -10.55 -52.13 2.74
CA THR A 491 -10.59 -52.27 1.27
C THR A 491 -9.38 -51.60 0.64
N ILE A 492 -9.05 -50.37 1.03
CA ILE A 492 -7.85 -49.67 0.52
C ILE A 492 -6.59 -50.52 0.77
N LYS A 493 -6.42 -51.08 1.97
CA LYS A 493 -5.27 -51.93 2.29
C LYS A 493 -5.23 -53.24 1.50
N LYS A 494 -6.38 -53.78 1.09
CA LYS A 494 -6.45 -54.96 0.22
C LYS A 494 -6.12 -54.65 -1.23
N GLU A 495 -6.54 -53.48 -1.72
CA GLU A 495 -6.28 -53.01 -3.08
C GLU A 495 -4.82 -52.55 -3.27
N ASP A 496 -4.21 -52.01 -2.21
CA ASP A 496 -2.87 -51.47 -2.20
C ASP A 496 -2.08 -51.94 -0.96
N PRO A 497 -1.13 -52.88 -1.12
CA PRO A 497 -0.31 -53.38 -0.02
C PRO A 497 0.56 -52.31 0.65
N GLU A 498 0.89 -51.20 -0.02
CA GLU A 498 1.70 -50.11 0.52
C GLU A 498 0.87 -49.08 1.32
N ALA A 499 -0.46 -49.13 1.21
CA ALA A 499 -1.35 -48.30 2.02
C ALA A 499 -1.18 -48.57 3.53
N GLY A 500 -1.47 -47.57 4.36
CA GLY A 500 -1.41 -47.74 5.81
C GLY A 500 -2.56 -48.54 6.40
N THR A 501 -2.58 -48.69 7.72
CA THR A 501 -3.70 -49.31 8.46
C THR A 501 -4.40 -48.32 9.37
N LEU A 502 -5.60 -48.68 9.82
CA LEU A 502 -6.45 -47.84 10.66
C LEU A 502 -6.76 -48.54 11.98
N ILE A 503 -6.65 -47.81 13.09
CA ILE A 503 -7.20 -48.21 14.40
C ILE A 503 -8.09 -47.09 14.95
N GLU A 504 -9.02 -47.45 15.84
CA GLU A 504 -9.90 -46.50 16.52
C GLU A 504 -9.61 -46.42 18.02
N VAL A 505 -9.90 -45.26 18.60
CA VAL A 505 -9.89 -45.00 20.04
C VAL A 505 -11.10 -44.18 20.46
N ALA A 506 -12.02 -44.80 21.19
CA ALA A 506 -13.12 -44.09 21.83
C ALA A 506 -12.66 -43.07 22.90
N GLY A 507 -13.24 -41.87 22.89
CA GLY A 507 -12.98 -40.84 23.89
C GLY A 507 -13.58 -39.48 23.53
N ASP A 508 -13.79 -38.65 24.56
CA ASP A 508 -14.30 -37.28 24.43
C ASP A 508 -13.15 -36.28 24.54
N VAL A 509 -12.88 -35.58 23.44
CA VAL A 509 -11.77 -34.60 23.35
C VAL A 509 -11.89 -33.45 24.36
N SER A 510 -13.08 -33.19 24.92
CA SER A 510 -13.26 -32.20 25.98
C SER A 510 -12.58 -32.62 27.31
N LYS A 511 -12.12 -33.87 27.39
CA LYS A 511 -11.44 -34.45 28.54
C LYS A 511 -9.94 -34.62 28.29
N PRO A 512 -9.06 -34.18 29.21
CA PRO A 512 -7.60 -34.23 29.02
C PRO A 512 -7.02 -35.61 28.70
N GLU A 513 -7.62 -36.68 29.24
CA GLU A 513 -7.14 -38.04 29.07
C GLU A 513 -7.31 -38.60 27.65
N THR A 514 -8.22 -38.05 26.85
CA THR A 514 -8.54 -38.60 25.53
C THR A 514 -7.39 -38.44 24.54
N GLY A 515 -6.77 -37.25 24.48
CA GLY A 515 -5.59 -37.01 23.64
C GLY A 515 -4.42 -37.94 24.01
N LYS A 516 -4.21 -38.14 25.31
CA LYS A 516 -3.17 -39.06 25.83
C LYS A 516 -3.43 -40.50 25.38
N LYS A 517 -4.64 -41.03 25.59
CA LYS A 517 -5.01 -42.40 25.19
C LYS A 517 -4.85 -42.63 23.69
N LEU A 518 -5.26 -41.67 22.87
CA LEU A 518 -5.14 -41.77 21.41
C LEU A 518 -3.67 -41.87 20.99
N VAL A 519 -2.82 -40.98 21.51
CA VAL A 519 -1.38 -40.95 21.21
C VAL A 519 -0.69 -42.22 21.72
N GLU A 520 -0.97 -42.65 22.95
CA GLU A 520 -0.40 -43.87 23.53
C GLU A 520 -0.78 -45.10 22.71
N ARG A 521 -2.04 -45.21 22.28
CA ARG A 521 -2.50 -46.35 21.46
C ARG A 521 -1.81 -46.39 20.10
N ALA A 522 -1.65 -45.23 19.43
CA ALA A 522 -0.93 -45.15 18.15
C ALA A 522 0.54 -45.54 18.30
N VAL A 523 1.21 -45.07 19.35
CA VAL A 523 2.62 -45.38 19.64
C VAL A 523 2.80 -46.84 20.05
N GLN A 524 1.86 -47.42 20.80
CA GLN A 524 1.89 -48.85 21.13
C GLN A 524 1.80 -49.73 19.90
N GLU A 525 1.01 -49.33 18.90
CA GLU A 525 0.80 -50.11 17.68
C GLU A 525 1.94 -49.93 16.67
N TRP A 526 2.47 -48.71 16.51
CA TRP A 526 3.41 -48.37 15.43
C TRP A 526 4.73 -47.74 15.88
N GLY A 527 4.97 -47.66 17.18
CA GLY A 527 6.25 -47.29 17.80
C GLY A 527 6.50 -45.79 17.94
N ARG A 528 5.82 -44.92 17.18
CA ARG A 528 6.03 -43.47 17.21
C ARG A 528 4.81 -42.70 16.71
N LEU A 529 4.85 -41.36 16.84
CA LEU A 529 3.87 -40.45 16.25
C LEU A 529 4.58 -39.43 15.37
N ASP A 530 4.20 -39.34 14.10
CA ASP A 530 4.80 -38.42 13.13
C ASP A 530 3.88 -37.26 12.80
N VAL A 531 2.56 -37.51 12.79
CA VAL A 531 1.56 -36.51 12.47
C VAL A 531 0.47 -36.51 13.53
N PHE A 532 0.15 -35.35 14.08
CA PHE A 532 -1.05 -35.18 14.86
C PHE A 532 -1.97 -34.20 14.15
N MET A 533 -3.23 -34.59 13.98
CA MET A 533 -4.25 -33.73 13.42
C MET A 533 -5.40 -33.58 14.40
N GLY A 534 -5.69 -32.35 14.81
CA GLY A 534 -6.79 -32.18 15.75
C GLY A 534 -7.04 -30.79 16.29
N GLY A 535 -8.07 -30.77 17.14
CA GLY A 535 -8.79 -29.62 17.65
C GLY A 535 -10.28 -29.96 17.61
N GLY A 536 -11.06 -29.70 18.64
CA GLY A 536 -12.49 -30.04 18.57
C GLY A 536 -13.20 -29.26 17.45
N TRP A 537 -14.08 -29.94 16.70
CA TRP A 537 -14.90 -29.34 15.64
C TRP A 537 -16.37 -29.55 15.95
N VAL A 538 -16.90 -28.73 16.87
CA VAL A 538 -18.34 -28.68 17.10
C VAL A 538 -18.79 -27.23 17.09
N GLU A 539 -19.72 -26.92 16.19
CA GLU A 539 -20.60 -25.77 16.33
C GLU A 539 -21.86 -26.28 17.01
N TYR A 540 -22.03 -25.95 18.29
CA TYR A 540 -23.26 -26.30 18.99
C TYR A 540 -24.39 -25.38 18.54
N CYS A 541 -25.42 -25.98 17.92
CA CYS A 541 -26.63 -25.27 17.46
C CYS A 541 -27.86 -25.55 18.34
N GLU A 542 -27.73 -26.39 19.37
CA GLU A 542 -28.84 -26.82 20.24
C GLU A 542 -28.67 -26.27 21.67
N ASN A 543 -29.78 -25.90 22.30
CA ASN A 543 -29.84 -25.48 23.70
C ASN A 543 -29.86 -26.69 24.66
N SER A 544 -29.58 -26.44 25.95
CA SER A 544 -29.38 -27.46 27.00
C SER A 544 -30.55 -28.43 27.26
N ASN A 545 -31.67 -28.28 26.56
CA ASN A 545 -32.89 -29.09 26.71
C ASN A 545 -33.12 -30.10 25.57
N GLY A 546 -32.16 -30.27 24.64
CA GLY A 546 -32.23 -31.29 23.58
C GLY A 546 -33.41 -31.12 22.60
N ARG A 547 -34.00 -29.92 22.53
CA ARG A 547 -35.07 -29.62 21.57
C ARG A 547 -34.47 -29.06 20.29
N LYS A 548 -34.54 -29.84 19.20
CA LYS A 548 -34.58 -29.25 17.85
C LYS A 548 -35.83 -28.37 17.78
N VAL A 549 -35.65 -27.06 17.63
CA VAL A 549 -36.79 -26.16 17.50
C VAL A 549 -37.38 -26.33 16.10
N GLU A 550 -38.52 -26.99 16.01
CA GLU A 550 -39.28 -27.20 14.77
C GLU A 550 -40.23 -26.04 14.42
N LYS A 551 -40.22 -25.70 13.12
CA LYS A 551 -41.37 -25.42 12.23
C LYS A 551 -42.23 -24.16 12.31
N ASP A 552 -41.98 -23.16 13.15
CA ASP A 552 -42.77 -21.91 13.10
C ASP A 552 -42.00 -20.65 12.68
N GLY A 553 -40.90 -20.80 11.92
CA GLY A 553 -40.27 -19.68 11.19
C GLY A 553 -39.78 -18.50 12.05
N ARG A 554 -39.83 -18.60 13.38
CA ARG A 554 -39.59 -17.51 14.32
C ARG A 554 -38.62 -17.90 15.44
N GLU A 555 -37.62 -18.74 15.19
CA GLU A 555 -36.63 -19.04 16.24
C GLU A 555 -35.21 -19.45 15.79
N LYS A 556 -34.65 -18.87 14.71
CA LYS A 556 -33.18 -18.72 14.58
C LYS A 556 -32.65 -17.57 15.47
N LEU A 557 -33.26 -17.37 16.65
CA LEU A 557 -33.02 -16.24 17.57
C LEU A 557 -31.97 -16.55 18.64
N THR A 558 -31.57 -17.81 18.82
CA THR A 558 -30.62 -18.28 19.84
C THR A 558 -29.14 -18.06 19.50
N GLN A 559 -28.81 -17.72 18.24
CA GLN A 559 -27.44 -17.42 17.82
C GLN A 559 -27.13 -15.91 17.76
N ARG A 560 -28.09 -15.05 18.14
CA ARG A 560 -27.82 -13.63 18.30
C ARG A 560 -27.16 -13.42 19.66
N MET A 561 -26.07 -12.67 19.70
CA MET A 561 -25.28 -12.41 20.93
C MET A 561 -26.14 -12.14 22.18
N HIS A 562 -27.22 -11.36 22.06
CA HIS A 562 -28.10 -10.98 23.17
C HIS A 562 -29.05 -12.09 23.69
N ARG A 563 -29.05 -13.28 23.08
CA ARG A 563 -29.89 -14.43 23.48
C ARG A 563 -29.12 -15.75 23.51
N LEU A 564 -27.79 -15.69 23.40
CA LEU A 564 -26.94 -16.87 23.38
C LEU A 564 -26.87 -17.49 24.79
N ASP A 565 -27.20 -18.78 24.89
CA ASP A 565 -27.13 -19.52 26.15
C ASP A 565 -25.65 -19.69 26.58
N HIS A 566 -25.36 -19.41 27.85
CA HIS A 566 -23.99 -19.49 28.38
C HIS A 566 -23.40 -20.91 28.33
N ASN A 567 -24.24 -21.96 28.42
CA ASN A 567 -23.79 -23.34 28.29
C ASN A 567 -23.37 -23.67 26.85
N ILE A 568 -24.02 -23.07 25.84
CA ILE A 568 -23.59 -23.22 24.44
C ILE A 568 -22.18 -22.66 24.26
N PHE A 569 -21.91 -21.46 24.80
CA PHE A 569 -20.56 -20.89 24.76
C PHE A 569 -19.55 -21.77 25.50
N SER A 570 -19.86 -22.14 26.75
CA SER A 570 -18.96 -22.93 27.60
C SER A 570 -18.64 -24.30 27.00
N ASN A 571 -19.63 -24.99 26.44
CA ASN A 571 -19.43 -26.27 25.75
C ASN A 571 -18.63 -26.11 24.46
N THR A 572 -18.86 -25.03 23.70
CA THR A 572 -18.10 -24.74 22.47
C THR A 572 -16.62 -24.49 22.79
N VAL A 573 -16.33 -23.71 23.83
CA VAL A 573 -14.95 -23.48 24.30
C VAL A 573 -14.31 -24.78 24.76
N ARG A 574 -14.99 -25.55 25.61
CA ARG A 574 -14.46 -26.79 26.18
C ARG A 574 -14.16 -27.85 25.13
N THR A 575 -15.01 -27.96 24.11
CA THR A 575 -14.78 -28.92 23.02
C THR A 575 -13.73 -28.40 22.04
N ASN A 576 -13.88 -27.17 21.53
CA ASN A 576 -13.05 -26.68 20.42
C ASN A 576 -11.66 -26.22 20.88
N LEU A 577 -11.58 -25.48 21.98
CA LEU A 577 -10.33 -24.87 22.44
C LEU A 577 -9.61 -25.76 23.46
N ASP A 578 -10.28 -26.16 24.54
CA ASP A 578 -9.64 -27.03 25.55
C ASP A 578 -9.28 -28.38 24.93
N GLY A 579 -10.17 -28.97 24.13
CA GLY A 579 -9.89 -30.23 23.45
C GLY A 579 -8.72 -30.13 22.45
N ALA A 580 -8.57 -29.00 21.76
CA ALA A 580 -7.40 -28.75 20.92
C ALA A 580 -6.12 -28.68 21.76
N PHE A 581 -6.16 -27.93 22.86
CA PHE A 581 -5.03 -27.79 23.77
C PHE A 581 -4.60 -29.13 24.37
N TYR A 582 -5.52 -29.91 24.94
CA TYR A 582 -5.21 -31.20 25.57
C TYR A 582 -4.60 -32.19 24.59
N SER A 583 -5.17 -32.28 23.39
CA SER A 583 -4.74 -33.26 22.39
C SER A 583 -3.41 -32.86 21.76
N CYS A 584 -3.23 -31.58 21.40
CA CYS A 584 -1.96 -31.08 20.87
C CYS A 584 -0.85 -31.15 21.93
N GLN A 585 -1.16 -30.88 23.20
CA GLN A 585 -0.18 -31.04 24.29
C GLN A 585 0.28 -32.50 24.42
N SER A 586 -0.63 -33.46 24.30
CA SER A 586 -0.31 -34.88 24.37
C SER A 586 0.60 -35.30 23.20
N ALA A 587 0.27 -34.88 21.98
CA ALA A 587 1.10 -35.12 20.80
C ALA A 587 2.48 -34.45 20.90
N ALA A 588 2.53 -33.18 21.33
CA ALA A 588 3.77 -32.45 21.49
C ALA A 588 4.70 -33.12 22.53
N ARG A 589 4.16 -33.60 23.66
CA ARG A 589 4.94 -34.35 24.65
C ARG A 589 5.52 -35.63 24.06
N GLN A 590 4.71 -36.37 23.30
CA GLN A 590 5.17 -37.59 22.64
C GLN A 590 6.29 -37.28 21.64
N MET A 591 6.04 -36.38 20.70
CA MET A 591 6.94 -36.03 19.60
C MET A 591 8.26 -35.39 20.09
N ALA A 592 8.23 -34.58 21.15
CA ALA A 592 9.39 -33.84 21.63
C ALA A 592 10.22 -34.60 22.68
N LEU A 593 9.56 -35.36 23.56
CA LEU A 593 10.17 -35.87 24.79
C LEU A 593 10.17 -37.40 24.92
N GLN A 594 9.32 -38.11 24.17
CA GLN A 594 9.07 -39.54 24.39
C GLN A 594 9.36 -40.41 23.15
N GLN A 595 9.91 -39.82 22.08
CA GLN A 595 10.42 -40.55 20.92
C GLN A 595 11.79 -40.01 20.49
N SER A 596 12.55 -40.85 19.77
CA SER A 596 13.86 -40.51 19.23
C SER A 596 13.96 -40.96 17.76
N PRO A 597 14.41 -40.10 16.82
CA PRO A 597 14.65 -38.67 17.01
C PRO A 597 13.34 -37.89 17.29
N PRO A 598 13.42 -36.73 18.00
CA PRO A 598 12.27 -35.85 18.14
C PRO A 598 11.89 -35.24 16.79
N GLY A 599 10.60 -34.97 16.61
CA GLY A 599 10.09 -34.32 15.40
C GLY A 599 8.68 -34.76 15.04
N GLY A 600 8.06 -34.03 14.11
CA GLY A 600 6.73 -34.35 13.60
C GLY A 600 5.99 -33.13 13.03
N SER A 601 4.71 -33.34 12.69
CA SER A 601 3.82 -32.29 12.19
C SER A 601 2.51 -32.27 12.99
N ILE A 602 2.22 -31.15 13.64
CA ILE A 602 0.95 -30.89 14.32
C ILE A 602 0.10 -29.99 13.41
N ILE A 603 -1.00 -30.53 12.91
CA ILE A 603 -1.92 -29.83 12.03
C ILE A 603 -3.21 -29.58 12.79
N ALA A 604 -3.40 -28.33 13.22
CA ALA A 604 -4.69 -27.92 13.72
C ALA A 604 -5.64 -27.71 12.55
N ILE A 605 -6.89 -28.06 12.74
CA ILE A 605 -7.95 -27.47 11.91
C ILE A 605 -8.31 -26.16 12.63
N SER A 606 -8.60 -25.10 11.88
CA SER A 606 -9.18 -23.83 12.34
C SER A 606 -10.36 -23.51 11.39
N SER A 607 -10.71 -22.27 11.13
CA SER A 607 -11.73 -21.91 10.14
C SER A 607 -11.40 -20.56 9.55
N ILE A 608 -11.91 -20.26 8.36
CA ILE A 608 -11.95 -18.86 7.89
C ILE A 608 -12.61 -17.94 8.93
N SER A 609 -13.51 -18.47 9.77
CA SER A 609 -14.14 -17.76 10.87
C SER A 609 -13.15 -17.29 11.94
N ALA A 610 -11.92 -17.80 11.96
CA ALA A 610 -10.85 -17.27 12.80
C ALA A 610 -10.36 -15.89 12.32
N LEU A 611 -10.55 -15.58 11.04
CA LEU A 611 -10.09 -14.37 10.38
C LEU A 611 -11.21 -13.38 10.06
N VAL A 612 -12.44 -13.88 9.85
CA VAL A 612 -13.62 -13.06 9.56
C VAL A 612 -14.77 -13.39 10.51
N GLY A 613 -15.47 -12.36 10.99
CA GLY A 613 -16.58 -12.52 11.93
C GLY A 613 -17.82 -13.15 11.28
N GLY A 614 -18.45 -14.09 12.00
CA GLY A 614 -19.76 -14.66 11.63
C GLY A 614 -20.87 -14.07 12.50
N ALA A 615 -21.87 -13.41 11.89
CA ALA A 615 -22.95 -12.72 12.62
C ALA A 615 -23.81 -13.62 13.53
N GLN A 616 -23.75 -14.94 13.33
CA GLN A 616 -24.48 -15.95 14.11
C GLN A 616 -23.55 -16.94 14.82
N GLN A 617 -22.24 -16.63 14.88
CA GLN A 617 -21.21 -17.57 15.34
C GLN A 617 -20.36 -16.97 16.48
N THR A 618 -20.94 -16.10 17.30
CA THR A 618 -20.22 -15.39 18.37
C THR A 618 -19.66 -16.31 19.45
N HIS A 619 -20.17 -17.54 19.59
CA HIS A 619 -19.60 -18.59 20.42
C HIS A 619 -18.48 -19.39 19.74
N TYR A 620 -18.58 -19.57 18.43
CA TYR A 620 -17.70 -20.44 17.65
C TYR A 620 -16.45 -19.71 17.12
N THR A 621 -16.64 -18.55 16.48
CA THR A 621 -15.55 -17.73 15.89
C THR A 621 -14.40 -17.50 16.88
N PRO A 622 -14.62 -17.09 18.15
CA PRO A 622 -13.53 -16.90 19.10
C PRO A 622 -12.74 -18.18 19.38
N THR A 623 -13.40 -19.34 19.41
CA THR A 623 -12.69 -20.62 19.63
C THR A 623 -11.77 -20.96 18.48
N LYS A 624 -12.13 -20.63 17.22
CA LYS A 624 -11.29 -20.89 16.05
C LYS A 624 -10.12 -19.91 15.95
N ALA A 625 -10.34 -18.65 16.31
CA ALA A 625 -9.25 -17.70 16.53
C ALA A 625 -8.29 -18.17 17.63
N GLY A 626 -8.82 -18.70 18.74
CA GLY A 626 -8.03 -19.29 19.82
C GLY A 626 -7.19 -20.49 19.37
N VAL A 627 -7.77 -21.42 18.60
CA VAL A 627 -7.04 -22.56 18.04
C VAL A 627 -5.94 -22.10 17.07
N LEU A 628 -6.23 -21.14 16.20
CA LEU A 628 -5.24 -20.57 15.28
C LEU A 628 -4.05 -19.95 16.03
N SER A 629 -4.34 -19.12 17.03
CA SER A 629 -3.33 -18.47 17.87
C SER A 629 -2.53 -19.48 18.70
N LEU A 630 -3.18 -20.54 19.20
CA LEU A 630 -2.52 -21.65 19.89
C LEU A 630 -1.52 -22.35 18.96
N THR A 631 -1.92 -22.65 17.72
CA THR A 631 -1.06 -23.30 16.73
C THR A 631 0.18 -22.48 16.39
N GLN A 632 0.03 -21.16 16.20
CA GLN A 632 1.16 -20.27 15.96
C GLN A 632 2.11 -20.20 17.17
N SER A 633 1.55 -20.20 18.38
CA SER A 633 2.35 -20.24 19.61
C SER A 633 3.12 -21.55 19.75
N MET A 634 2.48 -22.69 19.41
CA MET A 634 3.15 -24.00 19.39
C MET A 634 4.25 -24.06 18.33
N ALA A 635 4.06 -23.46 17.15
CA ALA A 635 5.08 -23.39 16.11
C ALA A 635 6.38 -22.75 16.61
N CYS A 636 6.26 -21.65 17.35
CA CYS A 636 7.40 -20.98 18.00
C CYS A 636 8.02 -21.84 19.10
N ALA A 637 7.19 -22.44 19.97
CA ALA A 637 7.66 -23.17 21.14
C ALA A 637 8.30 -24.52 20.82
N LEU A 638 7.82 -25.21 19.78
CA LEU A 638 8.16 -26.59 19.45
C LEU A 638 9.14 -26.73 18.28
N GLY A 639 9.43 -25.65 17.55
CA GLY A 639 10.36 -25.67 16.41
C GLY A 639 11.76 -26.20 16.76
N LYS A 640 12.25 -25.95 17.99
CA LYS A 640 13.52 -26.48 18.51
C LYS A 640 13.57 -28.01 18.63
N TYR A 641 12.42 -28.69 18.59
CA TYR A 641 12.29 -30.14 18.60
C TYR A 641 12.01 -30.71 17.20
N HIS A 642 12.16 -29.90 16.14
CA HIS A 642 11.81 -30.25 14.76
C HIS A 642 10.33 -30.63 14.59
N ILE A 643 9.45 -30.00 15.39
CA ILE A 643 8.00 -30.15 15.27
C ILE A 643 7.43 -28.92 14.60
N ARG A 644 6.76 -29.12 13.46
CA ARG A 644 6.06 -28.07 12.73
C ARG A 644 4.61 -27.98 13.21
N CYS A 645 4.09 -26.77 13.39
CA CYS A 645 2.70 -26.56 13.78
C CYS A 645 2.01 -25.62 12.79
N ASN A 646 1.01 -26.11 12.07
CA ASN A 646 0.28 -25.36 11.04
C ASN A 646 -1.24 -25.52 11.20
N ALA A 647 -2.01 -24.56 10.70
CA ALA A 647 -3.47 -24.58 10.76
C ALA A 647 -4.08 -24.66 9.36
N LEU A 648 -5.01 -25.60 9.14
CA LEU A 648 -5.92 -25.60 7.98
C LEU A 648 -7.14 -24.73 8.31
N LEU A 649 -7.52 -23.83 7.43
CA LEU A 649 -8.67 -22.94 7.61
C LEU A 649 -9.73 -23.24 6.54
N PRO A 650 -10.66 -24.17 6.80
CA PRO A 650 -11.73 -24.48 5.86
C PRO A 650 -12.73 -23.32 5.73
N GLY A 651 -13.20 -23.12 4.50
CA GLY A 651 -14.39 -22.32 4.20
C GLY A 651 -15.70 -23.09 4.42
N THR A 652 -16.70 -22.82 3.60
CA THR A 652 -17.95 -23.59 3.61
C THR A 652 -17.74 -24.97 2.98
N ILE A 653 -17.52 -25.99 3.82
CA ILE A 653 -17.37 -27.38 3.40
C ILE A 653 -18.67 -28.14 3.62
N ARG A 654 -19.16 -28.84 2.60
CA ARG A 654 -20.33 -29.71 2.68
C ARG A 654 -20.06 -30.87 3.65
N THR A 655 -20.71 -30.87 4.80
CA THR A 655 -20.61 -31.92 5.81
C THR A 655 -21.99 -32.16 6.40
N GLN A 656 -22.16 -33.26 7.14
CA GLN A 656 -23.41 -33.57 7.84
C GLN A 656 -23.92 -32.41 8.72
N LEU A 657 -23.02 -31.56 9.23
CA LEU A 657 -23.36 -30.41 10.06
C LEU A 657 -24.13 -29.31 9.32
N ASN A 658 -24.04 -29.23 7.99
CA ASN A 658 -24.69 -28.19 7.18
C ASN A 658 -25.48 -28.74 5.98
N GLU A 659 -25.68 -30.06 5.90
CA GLU A 659 -26.45 -30.72 4.83
C GLU A 659 -27.88 -30.18 4.70
N GLU A 660 -28.59 -29.96 5.81
CA GLU A 660 -29.95 -29.39 5.79
C GLU A 660 -29.99 -27.93 5.30
N ASP A 661 -29.00 -27.11 5.68
CA ASP A 661 -28.91 -25.72 5.23
C ASP A 661 -28.52 -25.63 3.74
N LEU A 662 -27.71 -26.57 3.24
CA LEU A 662 -27.29 -26.67 1.83
C LEU A 662 -28.31 -27.40 0.93
N ALA A 663 -29.26 -28.13 1.51
CA ALA A 663 -30.40 -28.69 0.79
C ALA A 663 -31.39 -27.59 0.33
N ASN A 664 -31.31 -26.40 0.91
CA ASN A 664 -32.03 -25.22 0.44
C ASN A 664 -31.28 -24.56 -0.73
N ASP A 665 -31.88 -24.62 -1.93
CA ASP A 665 -31.27 -24.12 -3.17
C ASP A 665 -30.92 -22.62 -3.13
N GLU A 666 -31.72 -21.78 -2.46
CA GLU A 666 -31.44 -20.34 -2.37
C GLU A 666 -30.23 -20.07 -1.47
N LYS A 667 -30.17 -20.72 -0.29
CA LYS A 667 -29.02 -20.61 0.61
C LYS A 667 -27.76 -21.17 -0.03
N ARG A 668 -27.87 -22.31 -0.71
CA ARG A 668 -26.75 -22.92 -1.42
C ARG A 668 -26.21 -21.98 -2.51
N LYS A 669 -27.07 -21.44 -3.37
CA LYS A 669 -26.67 -20.47 -4.41
C LYS A 669 -26.08 -19.20 -3.81
N TYR A 670 -26.62 -18.70 -2.70
CA TYR A 670 -26.07 -17.55 -1.99
C TYR A 670 -24.67 -17.84 -1.44
N MET A 671 -24.45 -19.01 -0.82
CA MET A 671 -23.14 -19.41 -0.30
C MET A 671 -22.15 -19.66 -1.44
N GLU A 672 -22.55 -20.34 -2.50
CA GLU A 672 -21.71 -20.63 -3.67
C GLU A 672 -21.35 -19.36 -4.44
N GLY A 673 -22.26 -18.39 -4.56
CA GLY A 673 -22.00 -17.11 -5.20
C GLY A 673 -20.97 -16.24 -4.46
N ARG A 674 -20.72 -16.51 -3.18
CA ARG A 674 -19.65 -15.85 -2.40
C ARG A 674 -18.30 -16.54 -2.53
N ILE A 675 -18.25 -17.74 -3.12
CA ILE A 675 -17.02 -18.51 -3.28
C ILE A 675 -16.54 -18.31 -4.73
N PRO A 676 -15.37 -17.70 -4.96
CA PRO A 676 -14.83 -17.51 -6.31
C PRO A 676 -14.76 -18.78 -7.17
N LEU A 677 -14.49 -19.95 -6.58
CA LEU A 677 -14.53 -21.24 -7.29
C LEU A 677 -15.95 -21.72 -7.66
N GLY A 678 -17.00 -20.95 -7.36
CA GLY A 678 -18.38 -21.20 -7.78
C GLY A 678 -19.07 -22.40 -7.13
N ARG A 679 -18.43 -23.03 -6.14
CA ARG A 679 -18.97 -24.19 -5.41
C ARG A 679 -18.56 -24.16 -3.95
N THR A 680 -19.35 -24.81 -3.12
CA THR A 680 -18.94 -25.18 -1.76
C THR A 680 -17.85 -26.25 -1.81
N GLY A 681 -16.96 -26.23 -0.82
CA GLY A 681 -15.94 -27.26 -0.70
C GLY A 681 -16.55 -28.61 -0.31
N VAL A 682 -15.86 -29.70 -0.61
CA VAL A 682 -16.17 -31.05 -0.12
C VAL A 682 -15.04 -31.53 0.78
N PRO A 683 -15.27 -32.51 1.67
CA PRO A 683 -14.23 -32.96 2.61
C PRO A 683 -12.91 -33.36 1.96
N SER A 684 -12.94 -33.90 0.73
CA SER A 684 -11.73 -34.26 -0.02
C SER A 684 -10.87 -33.05 -0.42
N ASP A 685 -11.43 -31.84 -0.52
CA ASP A 685 -10.66 -30.62 -0.80
C ASP A 685 -9.67 -30.29 0.33
N LEU A 686 -9.93 -30.77 1.55
CA LEU A 686 -9.06 -30.57 2.72
C LEU A 686 -7.99 -31.65 2.85
N ALA A 687 -8.21 -32.81 2.22
CA ALA A 687 -7.33 -33.97 2.36
C ALA A 687 -5.96 -33.75 1.70
N GLY A 688 -5.93 -33.16 0.49
CA GLY A 688 -4.67 -32.84 -0.19
C GLY A 688 -3.78 -31.85 0.60
N PRO A 689 -4.32 -30.67 1.01
CA PRO A 689 -3.61 -29.74 1.88
C PRO A 689 -3.12 -30.35 3.20
N ALA A 690 -3.88 -31.28 3.79
CA ALA A 690 -3.45 -32.05 4.94
C ALA A 690 -2.22 -32.92 4.64
N VAL A 691 -2.22 -33.67 3.53
CA VAL A 691 -1.07 -34.48 3.10
C VAL A 691 0.17 -33.61 2.88
N PHE A 692 0.00 -32.44 2.25
CA PHE A 692 1.08 -31.46 2.07
C PHE A 692 1.72 -31.08 3.42
N LEU A 693 0.91 -30.69 4.42
CA LEU A 693 1.41 -30.30 5.73
C LEU A 693 1.99 -31.46 6.54
N ALA A 694 1.54 -32.69 6.29
CA ALA A 694 2.06 -33.91 6.93
C ALA A 694 3.38 -34.39 6.30
N SER A 695 3.61 -34.11 5.03
CA SER A 695 4.87 -34.43 4.34
C SER A 695 5.96 -33.43 4.75
N GLU A 696 7.08 -33.96 5.22
CA GLU A 696 8.25 -33.16 5.57
C GLU A 696 8.99 -32.73 4.31
N GLU A 697 8.98 -33.59 3.29
CA GLU A 697 9.57 -33.40 1.99
C GLU A 697 8.94 -32.21 1.26
N LEU A 698 7.63 -32.03 1.39
CA LEU A 698 6.89 -30.95 0.73
C LEU A 698 6.79 -29.67 1.58
N SER A 699 6.73 -29.80 2.91
CA SER A 699 6.41 -28.67 3.79
C SER A 699 7.39 -28.50 4.96
N GLY A 700 8.60 -29.04 4.87
CA GLY A 700 9.62 -29.03 5.93
C GLY A 700 10.02 -27.65 6.46
N TYR A 701 9.79 -26.59 5.68
CA TYR A 701 10.02 -25.20 6.09
C TYR A 701 8.73 -24.41 6.37
N VAL A 702 7.56 -25.04 6.30
CA VAL A 702 6.26 -24.43 6.61
C VAL A 702 5.94 -24.64 8.08
N ASN A 703 6.01 -23.57 8.87
CA ASN A 703 5.74 -23.59 10.32
C ASN A 703 5.01 -22.30 10.74
N GLY A 704 3.95 -22.42 11.54
CA GLY A 704 3.09 -21.30 11.95
C GLY A 704 2.12 -20.81 10.87
N ALA A 705 1.99 -21.54 9.76
CA ALA A 705 1.20 -21.13 8.60
C ALA A 705 -0.31 -21.30 8.84
N GLN A 706 -1.08 -20.41 8.19
CA GLN A 706 -2.54 -20.42 8.14
C GLN A 706 -2.96 -20.74 6.70
N LEU A 707 -3.24 -22.01 6.43
CA LEU A 707 -3.53 -22.47 5.08
C LEU A 707 -5.03 -22.41 4.82
N LEU A 708 -5.46 -21.38 4.08
CA LEU A 708 -6.85 -21.21 3.64
C LEU A 708 -7.22 -22.31 2.63
N VAL A 709 -8.32 -23.01 2.90
CA VAL A 709 -8.91 -24.02 2.01
C VAL A 709 -10.41 -23.73 1.90
N ASP A 710 -10.73 -22.66 1.18
CA ASP A 710 -12.06 -22.04 1.20
C ASP A 710 -12.59 -21.63 -0.18
N GLY A 711 -11.87 -22.00 -1.25
CA GLY A 711 -12.22 -21.62 -2.62
C GLY A 711 -12.16 -20.12 -2.90
N GLY A 712 -11.43 -19.36 -2.08
CA GLY A 712 -11.30 -17.90 -2.19
C GLY A 712 -12.34 -17.11 -1.39
N LEU A 713 -13.20 -17.78 -0.61
CA LEU A 713 -14.31 -17.15 0.11
C LEU A 713 -13.87 -16.01 1.04
N PHE A 714 -12.76 -16.18 1.77
CA PHE A 714 -12.26 -15.21 2.74
C PHE A 714 -11.78 -13.92 2.08
N VAL A 715 -11.10 -14.03 0.93
CA VAL A 715 -10.54 -12.89 0.21
C VAL A 715 -11.56 -12.23 -0.73
N ASN A 716 -12.72 -12.85 -0.94
CA ASN A 716 -13.80 -12.36 -1.78
C ASN A 716 -14.74 -11.41 -1.01
N LEU A 717 -14.25 -10.19 -0.77
CA LEU A 717 -14.95 -9.13 -0.03
C LEU A 717 -15.66 -8.09 -0.92
N GLN A 718 -15.49 -8.14 -2.24
CA GLN A 718 -15.96 -7.11 -3.17
C GLN A 718 -17.31 -7.44 -3.80
#